data_AF-A0A1F6K4G2-F1
#
_entry.id   AF-A0A1F6K4G2-F1
#
_cell.length_a   1.000
_cell.length_b   1.000
_cell.length_c   1.000
_cell.angle_alpha   90.00
_cell.angle_beta   90.00
_cell.angle_gamma   90.00
#
_symmetry.space_group_name_H-M   'P 1'
#
loop_
_entity.id
_entity.type
_entity.pdbx_description
1 polymer ?
#
loop_
_entity_poly.entity_id
_entity_poly.type
_entity_poly.pdbx_seq_one_letter_code
_entity_poly.pdbx_strand_id
1 'polypeptide(L)'
;MAEDMMVEQRTSPEPVKPSVLSKGIIEELVRTDWLTQKNDYYRRESVGRYETFGQFVESGADLDIFLQENSLHYLSQRWANFSSNPQVREAFGEKLDKAEEVLGRAVFEQSCSESTEDQNYAYTDMFEFKNPAIASFYILESIRKAGESKHYLENLRDYLFGFPPDRLKKLKESDIPGIKEITEAVTSIDKESLAKPEVLDFLKKQAAQLSFHYLMNGDPDQKVYVVERFSSLLIANIARDDIMIFLNSPATSQDLVKEFFTNSYNPYVEDSSFPSELFMDYAKQQDTETVRAIFKKYEISLADFAIGRGLREEDLDLFSKVHELSIEDVKHGLELAVKEKEITGTNVLQVFSLSELAELSRSDMSSLLADLHALGYEYNDFQNDPMPLGRERVQENILMDKNVLDRLMENKDTHIPFLEQLHSYGYKLRASDLDNFEEALRNKERTLISLAEARKYKQDFSYYSVENPYKGLARGITGYDSSYGAYVAVKSEMGDIPRRFSDPVFEQFSEKDAELTEERNALFNKHFNSSVNEALKDPRLTWFYSSRFFLNRIANNPDTADYVINFPHKFSRLFNLLSDGGPLDTNRDETIDSIFSDEEFSEKNTEEKAQKILGVFKKKNPYWKQRYWFTEKRLVQELLNASSEYPIRNIAGIPVANLIRGNRERIKTIVKDEAVLKDLLEGKIDYIPFASLSGVYKKIVFRSYIRRAVTESRDENKKREADIRNREILQQDLGLQEGDYFHGTRLNMLSGILLNGNLTEETLRGTTKTYSNPFHVDFSRVTKQDIESKFSVDVILKHSMAAIYAEERHHGEDINMQFGIFLVMKRENSDFEAGVDYTEADSYGLILGAVPSTAIDAIVLRDAKALAIAAKEIAENGFYIPVYDINGKILLTPEDYDVMKADRNIGNVPVEVWDNSLKTGEQKGSNPAAEFTVPGKDGPERFYVKFQTEANEDQIWNERLADSIYDALGVAVPKTKVVKVDKGYGHASRIIEGVADGTGGSDNWKKGYLADCLLANWDILSTLEQNTMNNPNNGQVFRIDNGGALLYRAQGLRKGHERFNETVGEIEKSSSVSPERMEISEEELKVQARQIKERLTDEAIDSLVDKVRLRNQDRDYLQNTLRKRRDYILAKFLL
;
A
#
# COMPACT_ATOMS: atom_id res chain seq x y z
N MET A 1 -56.04 -16.25 -22.02
CA MET A 1 -55.24 -15.03 -22.13
C MET A 1 -54.60 -14.70 -20.77
N ALA A 2 -53.75 -15.47 -20.07
CA ALA A 2 -53.06 -16.76 -20.23
C ALA A 2 -52.57 -17.09 -21.65
N GLU A 3 -51.25 -17.28 -21.83
CA GLU A 3 -50.47 -17.30 -23.09
C GLU A 3 -50.18 -15.85 -23.53
N ASP A 4 -48.96 -15.30 -23.50
CA ASP A 4 -47.64 -15.83 -23.82
C ASP A 4 -46.53 -15.11 -23.04
N MET A 5 -45.60 -15.87 -22.48
CA MET A 5 -44.16 -15.61 -22.49
C MET A 5 -43.48 -16.80 -21.80
N MET A 6 -43.27 -17.86 -22.60
CA MET A 6 -42.37 -18.95 -22.26
C MET A 6 -40.95 -18.40 -22.13
N VAL A 7 -40.40 -18.42 -20.92
CA VAL A 7 -38.96 -18.53 -20.71
C VAL A 7 -38.71 -20.01 -20.43
N GLU A 8 -37.86 -20.60 -21.26
CA GLU A 8 -37.41 -21.98 -21.17
C GLU A 8 -37.04 -22.34 -19.73
N GLN A 9 -37.76 -23.33 -19.19
CA GLN A 9 -37.26 -24.10 -18.07
C GLN A 9 -35.97 -24.76 -18.53
N ARG A 10 -34.82 -24.25 -18.04
CA ARG A 10 -33.58 -25.04 -18.03
C ARG A 10 -33.90 -26.31 -17.26
N THR A 11 -34.01 -27.41 -17.99
CA THR A 11 -34.06 -28.76 -17.44
C THR A 11 -32.88 -28.91 -16.49
N SER A 12 -33.16 -29.32 -15.26
CA SER A 12 -32.12 -29.84 -14.37
C SER A 12 -31.29 -30.86 -15.16
N PRO A 13 -29.94 -30.81 -15.12
CA PRO A 13 -29.13 -31.83 -15.76
C PRO A 13 -29.58 -33.21 -15.26
N GLU A 14 -29.60 -34.19 -16.17
CA GLU A 14 -29.97 -35.57 -15.86
C GLU A 14 -29.28 -36.07 -14.58
N PRO A 15 -29.90 -36.97 -13.79
CA PRO A 15 -29.27 -37.54 -12.62
C PRO A 15 -27.93 -38.20 -13.00
N VAL A 16 -26.87 -37.62 -12.44
CA VAL A 16 -25.48 -38.05 -12.56
C VAL A 16 -25.35 -39.56 -12.35
N LYS A 17 -24.69 -40.26 -13.28
CA LYS A 17 -24.44 -41.71 -13.17
C LYS A 17 -23.63 -42.02 -11.89
N PRO A 18 -23.94 -43.12 -11.17
CA PRO A 18 -23.23 -43.45 -9.94
C PRO A 18 -21.72 -43.66 -10.18
N SER A 19 -20.92 -43.11 -9.27
CA SER A 19 -19.45 -43.22 -9.25
C SER A 19 -18.97 -44.67 -9.31
N VAL A 20 -17.86 -44.91 -10.03
CA VAL A 20 -17.16 -46.21 -10.10
C VAL A 20 -16.42 -46.51 -8.78
N LEU A 21 -16.15 -45.50 -7.96
CA LEU A 21 -15.55 -45.68 -6.64
C LEU A 21 -16.60 -46.17 -5.63
N SER A 22 -16.21 -47.17 -4.83
CA SER A 22 -17.06 -47.62 -3.74
C SER A 22 -17.27 -46.50 -2.72
N LYS A 23 -18.45 -46.46 -2.10
CA LYS A 23 -18.78 -45.48 -1.05
C LYS A 23 -17.73 -45.42 0.06
N GLY A 24 -17.10 -46.55 0.39
CA GLY A 24 -16.03 -46.62 1.39
C GLY A 24 -14.76 -45.87 0.99
N ILE A 25 -14.40 -45.88 -0.30
CA ILE A 25 -13.21 -45.15 -0.81
C ILE A 25 -13.46 -43.64 -0.75
N ILE A 26 -14.67 -43.19 -1.12
CA ILE A 26 -15.05 -41.78 -1.06
C ILE A 26 -15.10 -41.29 0.40
N GLU A 27 -15.65 -42.08 1.31
CA GLU A 27 -15.65 -41.76 2.74
C GLU A 27 -14.23 -41.70 3.32
N GLU A 28 -13.32 -42.56 2.86
CA GLU A 28 -11.91 -42.52 3.25
C GLU A 28 -11.22 -41.25 2.75
N LEU A 29 -11.40 -40.90 1.46
CA LEU A 29 -10.87 -39.68 0.85
C LEU A 29 -11.37 -38.41 1.56
N VAL A 30 -12.67 -38.34 1.84
CA VAL A 30 -13.29 -37.23 2.58
C VAL A 30 -12.75 -37.14 4.01
N ARG A 31 -12.36 -38.26 4.62
CA ARG A 31 -11.75 -38.25 5.96
C ARG A 31 -10.30 -37.75 5.94
N THR A 32 -9.56 -38.03 4.86
CA THR A 32 -8.15 -37.64 4.71
C THR A 32 -7.96 -36.27 4.05
N ASP A 33 -8.99 -35.70 3.43
CA ASP A 33 -8.98 -34.34 2.86
C ASP A 33 -8.77 -33.29 3.98
N TRP A 34 -7.68 -32.53 3.92
CA TRP A 34 -7.40 -31.48 4.89
C TRP A 34 -8.46 -30.37 4.91
N LEU A 35 -9.10 -30.08 3.76
CA LEU A 35 -10.15 -29.04 3.69
C LEU A 35 -11.42 -29.45 4.43
N THR A 36 -11.72 -30.75 4.53
CA THR A 36 -12.89 -31.27 5.26
C THR A 36 -12.65 -31.32 6.77
N GLN A 37 -11.37 -31.34 7.20
CA GLN A 37 -10.99 -31.30 8.62
C GLN A 37 -11.19 -29.89 9.24
N LYS A 38 -11.39 -28.86 8.41
CA LYS A 38 -11.62 -27.47 8.85
C LYS A 38 -13.09 -27.09 9.06
N ASN A 39 -14.05 -27.73 8.37
CA ASN A 39 -15.47 -27.35 8.42
C ASN A 39 -16.39 -28.47 7.87
N ASP A 40 -17.52 -28.74 8.55
CA ASP A 40 -18.57 -29.68 8.12
C ASP A 40 -19.29 -29.27 6.81
N TYR A 41 -19.22 -27.99 6.42
CA TYR A 41 -19.65 -27.51 5.10
C TYR A 41 -18.85 -28.18 3.99
N TYR A 42 -17.51 -28.14 4.08
CA TYR A 42 -16.62 -28.76 3.10
C TYR A 42 -16.73 -30.28 3.10
N ARG A 43 -17.03 -30.90 4.24
CA ARG A 43 -17.28 -32.34 4.33
C ARG A 43 -18.47 -32.79 3.46
N ARG A 44 -19.54 -31.99 3.39
CA ARG A 44 -20.72 -32.28 2.56
C ARG A 44 -20.47 -32.03 1.08
N GLU A 45 -19.67 -31.01 0.73
CA GLU A 45 -19.29 -30.75 -0.66
C GLU A 45 -18.22 -31.72 -1.21
N SER A 46 -17.26 -32.16 -0.39
CA SER A 46 -16.15 -33.01 -0.85
C SER A 46 -16.61 -34.39 -1.34
N VAL A 47 -17.71 -34.94 -0.83
CA VAL A 47 -18.27 -36.21 -1.32
C VAL A 47 -18.63 -36.10 -2.81
N GLY A 48 -19.40 -35.07 -3.17
CA GLY A 48 -19.81 -34.83 -4.56
C GLY A 48 -18.62 -34.52 -5.47
N ARG A 49 -17.60 -33.81 -4.96
CA ARG A 49 -16.39 -33.47 -5.74
C ARG A 49 -15.48 -34.67 -5.99
N TYR A 50 -15.34 -35.61 -5.05
CA TYR A 50 -14.59 -36.83 -5.30
C TYR A 50 -15.33 -37.80 -6.24
N GLU A 51 -16.66 -37.76 -6.25
CA GLU A 51 -17.47 -38.47 -7.25
C GLU A 51 -17.27 -37.90 -8.66
N THR A 52 -17.24 -36.57 -8.82
CA THR A 52 -16.96 -35.93 -10.12
C THR A 52 -15.53 -36.21 -10.59
N PHE A 53 -14.54 -36.28 -9.68
CA PHE A 53 -13.16 -36.69 -10.03
C PHE A 53 -13.11 -38.12 -10.57
N GLY A 54 -13.77 -39.07 -9.90
CA GLY A 54 -13.86 -40.45 -10.39
C GLY A 54 -14.54 -40.57 -11.74
N GLN A 55 -15.57 -39.74 -12.00
CA GLN A 55 -16.25 -39.68 -13.29
C GLN A 55 -15.35 -39.08 -14.38
N PHE A 56 -14.63 -38.00 -14.08
CA PHE A 56 -13.69 -37.38 -15.02
C PHE A 56 -12.62 -38.40 -15.47
N VAL A 57 -12.02 -39.12 -14.52
CA VAL A 57 -11.03 -40.17 -14.82
C VAL A 57 -11.62 -41.32 -15.63
N GLU A 58 -12.86 -41.74 -15.32
CA GLU A 58 -13.45 -42.91 -15.95
C GLU A 58 -13.99 -42.64 -17.36
N SER A 59 -14.64 -41.49 -17.54
CA SER A 59 -15.35 -41.11 -18.76
C SER A 59 -14.48 -40.37 -19.77
N GLY A 60 -13.36 -39.79 -19.32
CA GLY A 60 -12.59 -38.84 -20.13
C GLY A 60 -13.43 -37.62 -20.52
N ALA A 61 -14.33 -37.19 -19.62
CA ALA A 61 -15.26 -36.09 -19.85
C ALA A 61 -14.55 -34.79 -20.28
N ASP A 62 -15.31 -33.95 -20.98
CA ASP A 62 -14.85 -32.64 -21.45
C ASP A 62 -14.34 -31.78 -20.28
N LEU A 63 -13.10 -31.32 -20.39
CA LEU A 63 -12.40 -30.52 -19.39
C LEU A 63 -13.19 -29.25 -19.06
N ASP A 64 -13.83 -28.63 -20.04
CA ASP A 64 -14.60 -27.40 -19.84
C ASP A 64 -15.83 -27.64 -18.96
N ILE A 65 -16.49 -28.79 -19.14
CA ILE A 65 -17.64 -29.20 -18.31
C ILE A 65 -17.18 -29.51 -16.88
N PHE A 66 -16.03 -30.16 -16.73
CA PHE A 66 -15.47 -30.47 -15.41
C PHE A 66 -15.05 -29.22 -14.62
N LEU A 67 -14.46 -28.23 -15.30
CA LEU A 67 -14.04 -26.96 -14.69
C LEU A 67 -15.20 -26.02 -14.39
N GLN A 68 -16.35 -26.13 -15.09
CA GLN A 68 -17.58 -25.40 -14.72
C GLN A 68 -18.12 -25.81 -13.34
N GLU A 69 -17.90 -27.06 -12.94
CA GLU A 69 -18.35 -27.59 -11.64
C GLU A 69 -17.26 -27.52 -10.55
N ASN A 70 -16.01 -27.24 -10.92
CA ASN A 70 -14.85 -27.24 -10.02
C ASN A 70 -13.93 -26.05 -10.27
N SER A 71 -13.94 -25.06 -9.36
CA SER A 71 -13.00 -23.94 -9.38
C SER A 71 -11.55 -24.42 -9.25
N LEU A 72 -10.67 -23.94 -10.14
CA LEU A 72 -9.25 -24.34 -10.20
C LEU A 72 -8.47 -24.12 -8.89
N HIS A 73 -8.77 -23.05 -8.14
CA HIS A 73 -8.06 -22.68 -6.91
C HIS A 73 -8.09 -23.73 -5.77
N TYR A 74 -9.03 -24.68 -5.79
CA TYR A 74 -9.13 -25.77 -4.79
C TYR A 74 -8.94 -27.16 -5.40
N LEU A 75 -8.59 -27.22 -6.68
CA LEU A 75 -8.56 -28.43 -7.47
C LEU A 75 -7.26 -29.22 -7.27
N SER A 76 -6.12 -28.53 -7.22
CA SER A 76 -4.76 -29.11 -7.12
C SER A 76 -4.54 -30.00 -5.89
N GLN A 77 -4.79 -29.48 -4.69
CA GLN A 77 -4.58 -30.21 -3.43
C GLN A 77 -5.54 -31.38 -3.27
N ARG A 78 -6.81 -31.20 -3.65
CA ARG A 78 -7.80 -32.28 -3.64
C ARG A 78 -7.45 -33.35 -4.66
N TRP A 79 -6.95 -32.94 -5.83
CA TRP A 79 -6.50 -33.86 -6.87
C TRP A 79 -5.28 -34.66 -6.41
N ALA A 80 -4.29 -34.04 -5.76
CA ALA A 80 -3.16 -34.75 -5.18
C ALA A 80 -3.60 -35.77 -4.12
N ASN A 81 -4.52 -35.41 -3.23
CA ASN A 81 -5.08 -36.34 -2.25
C ASN A 81 -5.84 -37.50 -2.93
N PHE A 82 -6.61 -37.20 -3.98
CA PHE A 82 -7.34 -38.19 -4.76
C PHE A 82 -6.40 -39.15 -5.50
N SER A 83 -5.45 -38.59 -6.27
CA SER A 83 -4.57 -39.33 -7.16
C SER A 83 -3.46 -40.09 -6.45
N SER A 84 -3.10 -39.71 -5.22
CA SER A 84 -2.12 -40.42 -4.38
C SER A 84 -2.72 -41.57 -3.57
N ASN A 85 -4.05 -41.65 -3.46
CA ASN A 85 -4.70 -42.71 -2.69
C ASN A 85 -4.46 -44.10 -3.34
N PRO A 86 -3.93 -45.09 -2.59
CA PRO A 86 -3.60 -46.42 -3.14
C PRO A 86 -4.79 -47.15 -3.79
N GLN A 87 -5.99 -47.01 -3.21
CA GLN A 87 -7.21 -47.67 -3.71
C GLN A 87 -7.72 -46.98 -4.99
N VAL A 88 -7.57 -45.66 -5.09
CA VAL A 88 -7.89 -44.89 -6.31
C VAL A 88 -6.92 -45.26 -7.44
N ARG A 89 -5.63 -45.37 -7.14
CA ARG A 89 -4.62 -45.82 -8.11
C ARG A 89 -4.86 -47.26 -8.58
N GLU A 90 -5.22 -48.16 -7.67
CA GLU A 90 -5.58 -49.54 -8.01
C GLU A 90 -6.86 -49.59 -8.88
N ALA A 91 -7.83 -48.72 -8.61
CA ALA A 91 -9.10 -48.66 -9.34
C ALA A 91 -8.97 -48.10 -10.77
N PHE A 92 -8.18 -47.05 -10.97
CA PHE A 92 -8.15 -46.32 -12.26
C PHE A 92 -6.87 -46.54 -13.10
N GLY A 93 -5.76 -46.97 -12.50
CA GLY A 93 -4.52 -47.26 -13.21
C GLY A 93 -4.06 -46.14 -14.16
N GLU A 94 -3.73 -46.49 -15.41
CA GLU A 94 -3.22 -45.54 -16.42
C GLU A 94 -4.20 -44.42 -16.79
N LYS A 95 -5.51 -44.59 -16.57
CA LYS A 95 -6.49 -43.52 -16.81
C LYS A 95 -6.27 -42.32 -15.88
N LEU A 96 -5.82 -42.59 -14.65
CA LEU A 96 -5.53 -41.57 -13.66
C LEU A 96 -4.31 -40.71 -14.06
N ASP A 97 -3.27 -41.34 -14.62
CA ASP A 97 -2.09 -40.65 -15.14
C ASP A 97 -2.46 -39.70 -16.29
N LYS A 98 -3.33 -40.16 -17.20
CA LYS A 98 -3.82 -39.34 -18.32
C LYS A 98 -4.68 -38.15 -17.86
N ALA A 99 -5.51 -38.35 -16.83
CA ALA A 99 -6.32 -37.28 -16.24
C ALA A 99 -5.45 -36.26 -15.49
N GLU A 100 -4.40 -36.71 -14.79
CA GLU A 100 -3.42 -35.84 -14.11
C GLU A 100 -2.65 -34.97 -15.11
N GLU A 101 -2.33 -35.51 -16.29
CA GLU A 101 -1.71 -34.75 -17.39
C GLU A 101 -2.63 -33.64 -17.92
N VAL A 102 -3.91 -33.94 -18.18
CA VAL A 102 -4.89 -32.98 -18.68
C VAL A 102 -5.13 -31.84 -17.67
N LEU A 103 -5.33 -32.17 -16.40
CA LEU A 103 -5.56 -31.17 -15.35
C LEU A 103 -4.31 -30.35 -15.05
N GLY A 104 -3.14 -31.00 -15.01
CA GLY A 104 -1.87 -30.30 -14.82
C GLY A 104 -1.60 -29.29 -15.94
N ARG A 105 -1.97 -29.61 -17.18
CA ARG A 105 -1.89 -28.69 -18.31
C ARG A 105 -2.86 -27.51 -18.18
N ALA A 106 -4.10 -27.75 -17.74
CA ALA A 106 -5.08 -26.68 -17.51
C ALA A 106 -4.65 -25.69 -16.40
N VAL A 107 -4.13 -26.22 -15.28
CA VAL A 107 -3.57 -25.39 -14.18
C VAL A 107 -2.34 -24.63 -14.67
N PHE A 108 -1.52 -25.27 -15.49
CA PHE A 108 -0.37 -24.64 -16.10
C PHE A 108 -0.78 -23.47 -17.02
N GLU A 109 -1.77 -23.65 -17.89
CA GLU A 109 -2.31 -22.61 -18.77
C GLU A 109 -2.90 -21.44 -17.98
N GLN A 110 -3.60 -21.72 -16.86
CA GLN A 110 -4.06 -20.67 -15.95
C GLN A 110 -2.90 -19.90 -15.29
N SER A 111 -1.80 -20.58 -14.96
CA SER A 111 -0.58 -19.91 -14.45
C SER A 111 0.07 -18.97 -15.47
N CYS A 112 -0.39 -19.03 -16.72
CA CYS A 112 0.05 -18.18 -17.82
C CYS A 112 -0.91 -17.00 -18.11
N SER A 113 -2.04 -16.83 -17.39
CA SER A 113 -3.03 -15.74 -17.60
C SER A 113 -2.50 -14.34 -17.20
N GLU A 114 -3.17 -13.24 -17.57
CA GLU A 114 -2.65 -11.86 -17.41
C GLU A 114 -2.68 -11.27 -15.98
N SER A 115 -3.42 -11.87 -15.03
CA SER A 115 -3.53 -11.38 -13.64
C SER A 115 -2.39 -11.93 -12.74
N THR A 116 -1.63 -11.04 -12.10
CA THR A 116 -0.46 -11.42 -11.28
C THR A 116 -0.78 -12.26 -10.03
N GLU A 117 -2.00 -12.16 -9.49
CA GLU A 117 -2.45 -13.01 -8.37
C GLU A 117 -2.74 -14.45 -8.83
N ASP A 118 -3.52 -14.63 -9.90
CA ASP A 118 -3.86 -15.97 -10.42
C ASP A 118 -2.61 -16.72 -10.91
N GLN A 119 -1.63 -16.01 -11.49
CA GLN A 119 -0.35 -16.58 -11.88
C GLN A 119 0.42 -17.20 -10.70
N ASN A 120 0.42 -16.56 -9.53
CA ASN A 120 1.17 -17.04 -8.37
C ASN A 120 0.47 -18.21 -7.67
N TYR A 121 -0.86 -18.19 -7.59
CA TYR A 121 -1.63 -19.31 -7.08
C TYR A 121 -1.52 -20.53 -7.99
N ALA A 122 -1.74 -20.35 -9.30
CA ALA A 122 -1.66 -21.45 -10.25
C ALA A 122 -0.23 -22.03 -10.37
N TYR A 123 0.83 -21.21 -10.28
CA TYR A 123 2.21 -21.70 -10.20
C TYR A 123 2.45 -22.55 -8.93
N THR A 124 1.83 -22.17 -7.81
CA THR A 124 1.89 -22.95 -6.56
C THR A 124 1.08 -24.24 -6.66
N ASP A 125 -0.06 -24.20 -7.36
CA ASP A 125 -0.92 -25.36 -7.59
C ASP A 125 -0.28 -26.43 -8.49
N MET A 126 0.62 -26.02 -9.40
CA MET A 126 1.40 -26.95 -10.21
C MET A 126 2.27 -27.90 -9.36
N PHE A 127 2.63 -27.52 -8.13
CA PHE A 127 3.46 -28.36 -7.28
C PHE A 127 2.79 -29.70 -6.95
N GLU A 128 1.46 -29.73 -6.97
CA GLU A 128 0.64 -30.87 -6.58
C GLU A 128 0.57 -31.95 -7.68
N PHE A 129 0.91 -31.60 -8.93
CA PHE A 129 0.87 -32.55 -10.05
C PHE A 129 2.24 -33.17 -10.32
N LYS A 130 2.39 -34.46 -10.04
CA LYS A 130 3.68 -35.19 -10.08
C LYS A 130 3.79 -36.12 -11.28
N ASN A 131 3.36 -35.66 -12.46
CA ASN A 131 3.39 -36.43 -13.69
C ASN A 131 4.58 -35.99 -14.59
N PRO A 132 5.44 -36.92 -15.06
CA PRO A 132 6.55 -36.61 -15.95
C PRO A 132 6.17 -35.85 -17.23
N ALA A 133 4.95 -36.02 -17.75
CA ALA A 133 4.48 -35.39 -18.99
C ALA A 133 4.29 -33.87 -18.88
N ILE A 134 4.00 -33.36 -17.67
CA ILE A 134 3.80 -31.93 -17.38
C ILE A 134 4.96 -31.31 -16.60
N ALA A 135 5.87 -32.14 -16.08
CA ALA A 135 7.01 -31.69 -15.28
C ALA A 135 7.93 -30.74 -16.06
N SER A 136 8.04 -30.93 -17.38
CA SER A 136 8.82 -30.08 -18.28
C SER A 136 8.34 -28.63 -18.28
N PHE A 137 7.02 -28.37 -18.26
CA PHE A 137 6.47 -27.02 -18.20
C PHE A 137 6.82 -26.33 -16.88
N TYR A 138 6.71 -27.04 -15.76
CA TYR A 138 7.09 -26.52 -14.46
C TYR A 138 8.60 -26.25 -14.36
N ILE A 139 9.43 -27.14 -14.90
CA ILE A 139 10.89 -26.97 -15.01
C ILE A 139 11.22 -25.69 -15.80
N LEU A 140 10.65 -25.55 -16.99
CA LEU A 140 10.89 -24.42 -17.87
C LEU A 140 10.47 -23.10 -17.20
N GLU A 141 9.28 -23.03 -16.62
CA GLU A 141 8.77 -21.81 -15.99
C GLU A 141 9.54 -21.44 -14.72
N SER A 142 9.95 -22.42 -13.92
CA SER A 142 10.76 -22.18 -12.72
C SER A 142 12.15 -21.65 -13.07
N ILE A 143 12.79 -22.14 -14.14
CA ILE A 143 14.08 -21.64 -14.62
C ILE A 143 13.93 -20.25 -15.23
N ARG A 144 12.84 -19.98 -15.96
CA ARG A 144 12.54 -18.64 -16.50
C ARG A 144 12.38 -17.61 -15.37
N LYS A 145 11.56 -17.92 -14.37
CA LYS A 145 11.30 -17.05 -13.20
C LYS A 145 12.49 -16.95 -12.24
N ALA A 146 13.45 -17.87 -12.29
CA ALA A 146 14.68 -17.79 -11.48
C ALA A 146 15.49 -16.51 -11.73
N GLY A 147 15.32 -15.85 -12.89
CA GLY A 147 15.90 -14.53 -13.16
C GLY A 147 15.30 -13.40 -12.31
N GLU A 148 14.10 -13.59 -11.76
CA GLU A 148 13.40 -12.62 -10.89
C GLU A 148 13.68 -12.91 -9.40
N SER A 149 13.72 -14.19 -9.01
CA SER A 149 14.02 -14.61 -7.64
C SER A 149 14.57 -16.03 -7.59
N LYS A 150 15.62 -16.24 -6.77
CA LYS A 150 16.19 -17.57 -6.53
C LYS A 150 15.21 -18.58 -5.92
N HIS A 151 14.14 -18.11 -5.29
CA HIS A 151 13.13 -18.94 -4.63
C HIS A 151 12.47 -19.93 -5.62
N TYR A 152 12.35 -19.58 -6.90
CA TYR A 152 11.79 -20.47 -7.92
C TYR A 152 12.65 -21.71 -8.19
N LEU A 153 13.97 -21.65 -8.00
CA LEU A 153 14.84 -22.83 -8.09
C LEU A 153 14.76 -23.71 -6.85
N GLU A 154 14.57 -23.12 -5.67
CA GLU A 154 14.33 -23.86 -4.43
C GLU A 154 13.01 -24.64 -4.52
N ASN A 155 11.99 -24.00 -5.08
CA ASN A 155 10.68 -24.58 -5.37
C ASN A 155 10.77 -25.70 -6.42
N LEU A 156 11.51 -25.49 -7.51
CA LEU A 156 11.79 -26.54 -8.49
C LEU A 156 12.47 -27.75 -7.86
N ARG A 157 13.43 -27.52 -6.96
CA ARG A 157 14.07 -28.59 -6.21
C ARG A 157 13.04 -29.34 -5.36
N ASP A 158 12.28 -28.64 -4.53
CA ASP A 158 11.29 -29.27 -3.66
C ASP A 158 10.22 -30.02 -4.47
N TYR A 159 9.83 -29.49 -5.63
CA TYR A 159 8.95 -30.16 -6.58
C TYR A 159 9.51 -31.51 -7.05
N LEU A 160 10.77 -31.55 -7.51
CA LEU A 160 11.45 -32.76 -7.98
C LEU A 160 11.73 -33.77 -6.85
N PHE A 161 12.03 -33.30 -5.64
CA PHE A 161 12.16 -34.17 -4.46
C PHE A 161 10.81 -34.79 -4.05
N GLY A 162 9.70 -34.12 -4.37
CA GLY A 162 8.35 -34.64 -4.16
C GLY A 162 7.88 -35.66 -5.20
N PHE A 163 8.67 -36.00 -6.23
CA PHE A 163 8.28 -37.05 -7.18
C PHE A 163 8.38 -38.45 -6.55
N PRO A 164 7.42 -39.35 -6.83
CA PRO A 164 7.59 -40.77 -6.56
C PRO A 164 8.90 -41.31 -7.18
N PRO A 165 9.66 -42.20 -6.51
CA PRO A 165 10.97 -42.64 -6.97
C PRO A 165 10.99 -43.23 -8.40
N ASP A 166 9.94 -43.94 -8.79
CA ASP A 166 9.74 -44.51 -10.12
C ASP A 166 9.49 -43.44 -11.18
N ARG A 167 8.69 -42.40 -10.87
CA ARG A 167 8.43 -41.26 -11.77
C ARG A 167 9.64 -40.33 -11.87
N LEU A 168 10.37 -40.10 -10.78
CA LEU A 168 11.63 -39.35 -10.78
C LEU A 168 12.70 -40.08 -11.60
N LYS A 169 12.75 -41.41 -11.52
CA LYS A 169 13.63 -42.23 -12.36
C LYS A 169 13.32 -42.05 -13.85
N LYS A 170 12.05 -41.98 -14.25
CA LYS A 170 11.65 -41.67 -15.64
C LYS A 170 12.18 -40.32 -16.13
N LEU A 171 12.23 -39.30 -15.27
CA LEU A 171 12.82 -37.99 -15.62
C LEU A 171 14.35 -38.08 -15.79
N LYS A 172 15.04 -38.84 -14.93
CA LYS A 172 16.49 -39.07 -15.00
C LYS A 172 16.94 -39.98 -16.15
N GLU A 173 16.02 -40.77 -16.68
CA GLU A 173 16.24 -41.66 -17.83
C GLU A 173 15.56 -41.12 -19.11
N SER A 174 15.09 -39.87 -19.11
CA SER A 174 14.42 -39.27 -20.25
C SER A 174 15.38 -39.09 -21.43
N ASP A 175 14.92 -39.46 -22.63
CA ASP A 175 15.61 -39.20 -23.90
C ASP A 175 15.33 -37.77 -24.43
N ILE A 176 14.52 -36.97 -23.73
CA ILE A 176 14.22 -35.58 -24.11
C ILE A 176 15.41 -34.69 -23.68
N PRO A 177 16.05 -33.97 -24.62
CA PRO A 177 17.18 -33.09 -24.32
C PRO A 177 16.88 -32.10 -23.19
N GLY A 178 17.78 -31.99 -22.21
CA GLY A 178 17.71 -31.02 -21.12
C GLY A 178 16.93 -31.51 -19.89
N ILE A 179 15.91 -32.38 -20.03
CA ILE A 179 15.13 -32.87 -18.88
C ILE A 179 16.01 -33.63 -17.90
N LYS A 180 16.80 -34.57 -18.42
CA LYS A 180 17.69 -35.40 -17.61
C LYS A 180 18.72 -34.55 -16.90
N GLU A 181 19.41 -33.70 -17.64
CA GLU A 181 20.49 -32.85 -17.16
C GLU A 181 20.01 -31.88 -16.07
N ILE A 182 18.84 -31.26 -16.26
CA ILE A 182 18.22 -30.38 -15.25
C ILE A 182 17.84 -31.20 -14.01
N THR A 183 17.18 -32.34 -14.19
CA THR A 183 16.73 -33.18 -13.08
C THR A 183 17.91 -33.67 -12.24
N GLU A 184 18.99 -34.10 -12.87
CA GLU A 184 20.22 -34.53 -12.19
C GLU A 184 20.92 -33.36 -11.49
N ALA A 185 21.06 -32.20 -12.14
CA ALA A 185 21.70 -31.02 -11.56
C ALA A 185 20.94 -30.49 -10.33
N VAL A 186 19.61 -30.33 -10.44
CA VAL A 186 18.78 -29.77 -9.35
C VAL A 186 18.68 -30.76 -8.18
N THR A 187 18.65 -32.07 -8.42
CA THR A 187 18.54 -33.08 -7.35
C THR A 187 19.86 -33.47 -6.70
N SER A 188 21.00 -33.13 -7.30
CA SER A 188 22.35 -33.46 -6.78
C SER A 188 23.02 -32.33 -5.99
N ILE A 189 22.44 -31.13 -6.01
CA ILE A 189 23.02 -29.92 -5.41
C ILE A 189 22.15 -29.46 -4.22
N ASP A 190 22.79 -28.88 -3.20
CA ASP A 190 22.10 -28.29 -2.05
C ASP A 190 21.42 -26.94 -2.40
N LYS A 191 20.47 -26.50 -1.58
CA LYS A 191 19.68 -25.27 -1.86
C LYS A 191 20.55 -24.02 -1.99
N GLU A 192 21.64 -23.89 -1.21
CA GLU A 192 22.51 -22.71 -1.24
C GLU A 192 23.33 -22.66 -2.54
N SER A 193 23.76 -23.82 -3.04
CA SER A 193 24.54 -23.95 -4.26
C SER A 193 23.74 -23.78 -5.56
N LEU A 194 22.39 -23.89 -5.54
CA LEU A 194 21.54 -23.66 -6.72
C LEU A 194 21.61 -22.22 -7.26
N ALA A 195 21.90 -21.25 -6.38
CA ALA A 195 21.92 -19.83 -6.72
C ALA A 195 23.25 -19.37 -7.35
N LYS A 196 24.20 -20.28 -7.56
CA LYS A 196 25.49 -19.95 -8.18
C LYS A 196 25.27 -19.57 -9.66
N PRO A 197 25.85 -18.45 -10.14
CA PRO A 197 25.69 -18.00 -11.52
C PRO A 197 26.01 -19.08 -12.56
N GLU A 198 27.02 -19.92 -12.31
CA GLU A 198 27.41 -20.99 -13.23
C GLU A 198 26.36 -22.11 -13.31
N VAL A 199 25.65 -22.38 -12.21
CA VAL A 199 24.55 -23.36 -12.15
C VAL A 199 23.33 -22.82 -12.88
N LEU A 200 22.99 -21.55 -12.67
CA LEU A 200 21.87 -20.92 -13.38
C LEU A 200 22.12 -20.84 -14.90
N ASP A 201 23.34 -20.49 -15.32
CA ASP A 201 23.72 -20.50 -16.74
C ASP A 201 23.61 -21.90 -17.36
N PHE A 202 24.09 -22.92 -16.64
CA PHE A 202 23.91 -24.31 -17.06
C PHE A 202 22.43 -24.69 -17.20
N LEU A 203 21.59 -24.37 -16.22
CA LEU A 203 20.16 -24.66 -16.24
C LEU A 203 19.44 -23.94 -17.38
N LYS A 204 19.78 -22.68 -17.66
CA LYS A 204 19.24 -21.91 -18.80
C LYS A 204 19.58 -22.56 -20.14
N LYS A 205 20.82 -23.03 -20.31
CA LYS A 205 21.24 -23.77 -21.52
C LYS A 205 20.46 -25.05 -21.72
N GLN A 206 20.28 -25.84 -20.65
CA GLN A 206 19.50 -27.08 -20.74
C GLN A 206 18.00 -26.80 -20.95
N ALA A 207 17.45 -25.75 -20.35
CA ALA A 207 16.07 -25.33 -20.56
C ALA A 207 15.84 -24.89 -22.01
N ALA A 208 16.82 -24.21 -22.63
CA ALA A 208 16.75 -23.87 -24.05
C ALA A 208 16.72 -25.12 -24.94
N GLN A 209 17.55 -26.13 -24.66
CA GLN A 209 17.56 -27.40 -25.40
C GLN A 209 16.21 -28.13 -25.29
N LEU A 210 15.62 -28.12 -24.08
CA LEU A 210 14.29 -28.65 -23.83
C LEU A 210 13.20 -27.91 -24.62
N SER A 211 13.20 -26.57 -24.57
CA SER A 211 12.28 -25.74 -25.35
C SER A 211 12.43 -26.00 -26.84
N PHE A 212 13.67 -26.11 -27.35
CA PHE A 212 13.92 -26.35 -28.76
C PHE A 212 13.43 -27.74 -29.22
N HIS A 213 13.56 -28.75 -28.36
CA HIS A 213 12.99 -30.07 -28.62
C HIS A 213 11.46 -30.01 -28.81
N TYR A 214 10.75 -29.32 -27.92
CA TYR A 214 9.29 -29.13 -28.05
C TYR A 214 8.91 -28.27 -29.25
N LEU A 215 9.70 -27.27 -29.59
CA LEU A 215 9.48 -26.45 -30.77
C LEU A 215 9.54 -27.29 -32.06
N MET A 216 10.46 -28.24 -32.15
CA MET A 216 10.63 -29.10 -33.32
C MET A 216 9.64 -30.27 -33.35
N ASN A 217 9.48 -30.97 -32.22
CA ASN A 217 8.83 -32.27 -32.15
C ASN A 217 7.50 -32.27 -31.37
N GLY A 218 7.16 -31.18 -30.69
CA GLY A 218 5.96 -31.07 -29.88
C GLY A 218 4.66 -30.99 -30.68
N ASP A 219 3.55 -31.14 -29.97
CA ASP A 219 2.21 -30.85 -30.51
C ASP A 219 2.03 -29.33 -30.80
N PRO A 220 1.01 -28.91 -31.57
CA PRO A 220 0.82 -27.50 -31.91
C PRO A 220 0.78 -26.56 -30.69
N ASP A 221 0.16 -27.00 -29.58
CA ASP A 221 0.01 -26.19 -28.37
C ASP A 221 1.36 -26.01 -27.65
N GLN A 222 2.17 -27.07 -27.59
CA GLN A 222 3.55 -27.02 -27.09
C GLN A 222 4.43 -26.06 -27.90
N LYS A 223 4.24 -26.01 -29.22
CA LYS A 223 5.00 -25.12 -30.10
C LYS A 223 4.64 -23.65 -29.87
N VAL A 224 3.35 -23.32 -29.81
CA VAL A 224 2.87 -21.96 -29.50
C VAL A 224 3.39 -21.53 -28.13
N TYR A 225 3.27 -22.40 -27.13
CA TYR A 225 3.75 -22.14 -25.78
C TYR A 225 5.24 -21.78 -25.71
N VAL A 226 6.10 -22.60 -26.35
CA VAL A 226 7.55 -22.33 -26.40
C VAL A 226 7.84 -21.01 -27.08
N VAL A 227 7.13 -20.71 -28.17
CA VAL A 227 7.27 -19.46 -28.91
C VAL A 227 6.86 -18.25 -28.06
N GLU A 228 5.73 -18.30 -27.38
CA GLU A 228 5.25 -17.18 -26.57
C GLU A 228 6.18 -16.85 -25.39
N ARG A 229 6.80 -17.87 -24.78
CA ARG A 229 7.43 -17.70 -23.46
C ARG A 229 8.94 -17.90 -23.43
N PHE A 230 9.51 -18.60 -24.42
CA PHE A 230 10.92 -19.00 -24.42
C PHE A 230 11.70 -18.57 -25.67
N SER A 231 11.11 -17.79 -26.58
CA SER A 231 11.82 -17.28 -27.77
C SER A 231 13.12 -16.55 -27.44
N SER A 232 13.16 -15.73 -26.38
CA SER A 232 14.39 -15.08 -25.92
C SER A 232 15.43 -16.07 -25.38
N LEU A 233 15.00 -17.10 -24.63
CA LEU A 233 15.89 -18.14 -24.10
C LEU A 233 16.50 -18.99 -25.22
N LEU A 234 15.69 -19.33 -26.23
CA LEU A 234 16.12 -20.05 -27.44
C LEU A 234 17.18 -19.26 -28.19
N ILE A 235 16.94 -17.97 -28.43
CA ILE A 235 17.88 -17.08 -29.11
C ILE A 235 19.23 -16.99 -28.38
N ALA A 236 19.20 -16.91 -27.05
CA ALA A 236 20.43 -16.77 -26.27
C ALA A 236 21.26 -18.05 -26.19
N ASN A 237 20.68 -19.25 -26.41
CA ASN A 237 21.31 -20.52 -26.04
C ASN A 237 21.27 -21.62 -27.12
N ILE A 238 20.53 -21.43 -28.22
CA ILE A 238 20.48 -22.35 -29.36
C ILE A 238 21.24 -21.76 -30.53
N ALA A 239 21.95 -22.61 -31.27
CA ALA A 239 22.72 -22.15 -32.43
C ALA A 239 21.78 -21.55 -33.49
N ARG A 240 22.21 -20.42 -34.07
CA ARG A 240 21.48 -19.69 -35.12
C ARG A 240 21.04 -20.59 -36.26
N ASP A 241 21.92 -21.49 -36.72
CA ASP A 241 21.62 -22.44 -37.80
C ASP A 241 20.47 -23.40 -37.45
N ASP A 242 20.39 -23.84 -36.20
CA ASP A 242 19.32 -24.74 -35.73
C ASP A 242 17.98 -24.00 -35.66
N ILE A 243 17.97 -22.74 -35.21
CA ILE A 243 16.77 -21.90 -35.22
C ILE A 243 16.32 -21.63 -36.67
N MET A 244 17.26 -21.41 -37.59
CA MET A 244 16.96 -21.23 -39.01
C MET A 244 16.35 -22.48 -39.66
N ILE A 245 16.73 -23.69 -39.22
CA ILE A 245 16.07 -24.93 -39.63
C ILE A 245 14.60 -24.95 -39.19
N PHE A 246 14.30 -24.51 -37.96
CA PHE A 246 12.94 -24.38 -37.46
C PHE A 246 12.12 -23.38 -38.29
N LEU A 247 12.63 -22.17 -38.47
CA LEU A 247 11.92 -21.07 -39.14
C LEU A 247 11.60 -21.38 -40.60
N ASN A 248 12.48 -22.12 -41.28
CA ASN A 248 12.30 -22.52 -42.67
C ASN A 248 11.64 -23.90 -42.84
N SER A 249 11.27 -24.57 -41.75
CA SER A 249 10.64 -25.88 -41.83
C SER A 249 9.25 -25.78 -42.45
N PRO A 250 8.90 -26.63 -43.44
CA PRO A 250 7.54 -26.68 -43.99
C PRO A 250 6.46 -27.07 -42.97
N ALA A 251 6.87 -27.62 -41.82
CA ALA A 251 5.98 -27.97 -40.71
C ALA A 251 5.71 -26.80 -39.74
N THR A 252 6.36 -25.65 -39.94
CA THR A 252 6.18 -24.43 -39.14
C THR A 252 5.19 -23.51 -39.85
N SER A 253 4.09 -23.12 -39.18
CA SER A 253 3.11 -22.20 -39.75
C SER A 253 3.66 -20.77 -39.78
N GLN A 254 3.18 -19.96 -40.73
CA GLN A 254 3.54 -18.55 -40.82
C GLN A 254 3.15 -17.77 -39.56
N ASP A 255 2.03 -18.12 -38.91
CA ASP A 255 1.61 -17.53 -37.64
C ASP A 255 2.57 -17.84 -36.50
N LEU A 256 3.12 -19.06 -36.45
CA LEU A 256 4.09 -19.46 -35.42
C LEU A 256 5.46 -18.78 -35.62
N VAL A 257 5.90 -18.63 -36.88
CA VAL A 257 7.11 -17.84 -37.19
C VAL A 257 6.91 -16.37 -36.78
N LYS A 258 5.74 -15.84 -37.08
CA LYS A 258 5.35 -14.47 -36.77
C LYS A 258 5.36 -14.23 -35.25
N GLU A 259 4.81 -15.15 -34.47
CA GLU A 259 4.84 -15.12 -32.99
C GLU A 259 6.25 -15.32 -32.41
N PHE A 260 7.09 -16.17 -33.01
CA PHE A 260 8.48 -16.36 -32.58
C PHE A 260 9.24 -15.03 -32.60
N PHE A 261 9.12 -14.29 -33.71
CA PHE A 261 9.74 -12.98 -33.82
C PHE A 261 9.09 -11.91 -32.95
N THR A 262 7.81 -12.03 -32.57
CA THR A 262 7.19 -11.10 -31.61
C THR A 262 7.84 -11.23 -30.24
N ASN A 263 8.01 -12.47 -29.81
CA ASN A 263 8.39 -12.78 -28.44
C ASN A 263 9.92 -12.84 -28.26
N SER A 264 10.69 -12.76 -29.35
CA SER A 264 12.15 -12.68 -29.35
C SER A 264 12.72 -11.33 -28.93
N TYR A 265 11.98 -10.23 -29.10
CA TYR A 265 12.44 -8.87 -28.78
C TYR A 265 12.22 -8.46 -27.31
N ASN A 266 12.10 -9.44 -26.43
CA ASN A 266 11.90 -9.22 -25.00
C ASN A 266 13.21 -8.70 -24.32
N PRO A 267 13.18 -7.67 -23.45
CA PRO A 267 14.35 -7.00 -22.86
C PRO A 267 15.32 -7.84 -21.99
N TYR A 268 15.24 -9.17 -21.99
CA TYR A 268 16.09 -10.07 -21.20
C TYR A 268 17.24 -10.72 -21.98
N VAL A 269 17.46 -10.33 -23.24
CA VAL A 269 18.58 -10.84 -24.06
C VAL A 269 19.79 -9.94 -23.86
N GLU A 270 20.88 -10.50 -23.33
CA GLU A 270 22.15 -9.76 -23.07
C GLU A 270 22.81 -9.24 -24.36
N ASP A 271 22.49 -9.84 -25.52
CA ASP A 271 22.91 -9.39 -26.84
C ASP A 271 21.69 -8.95 -27.68
N SER A 272 21.43 -7.65 -27.69
CA SER A 272 20.28 -7.07 -28.38
C SER A 272 20.35 -7.15 -29.92
N SER A 273 21.49 -7.59 -30.50
CA SER A 273 21.69 -7.65 -31.96
C SER A 273 21.20 -8.96 -32.60
N PHE A 274 21.18 -10.06 -31.83
CA PHE A 274 20.91 -11.40 -32.33
C PHE A 274 19.52 -11.61 -32.96
N PRO A 275 18.40 -11.13 -32.36
CA PRO A 275 17.07 -11.27 -32.96
C PRO A 275 16.95 -10.60 -34.33
N SER A 276 17.54 -9.42 -34.49
CA SER A 276 17.52 -8.64 -35.72
C SER A 276 18.33 -9.31 -36.83
N GLU A 277 19.49 -9.89 -36.50
CA GLU A 277 20.30 -10.61 -37.47
C GLU A 277 19.65 -11.92 -37.94
N LEU A 278 19.05 -12.68 -37.01
CA LEU A 278 18.31 -13.90 -37.31
C LEU A 278 17.09 -13.60 -38.21
N PHE A 279 16.36 -12.52 -37.93
CA PHE A 279 15.25 -12.10 -38.77
C PHE A 279 15.72 -11.71 -40.18
N MET A 280 16.86 -11.04 -40.32
CA MET A 280 17.41 -10.69 -41.64
C MET A 280 17.75 -11.93 -42.46
N ASP A 281 18.35 -12.95 -41.85
CA ASP A 281 18.65 -14.21 -42.53
C ASP A 281 17.38 -14.95 -42.97
N TYR A 282 16.34 -14.90 -42.13
CA TYR A 282 15.02 -15.43 -42.47
C TYR A 282 14.38 -14.63 -43.61
N ALA A 283 14.30 -13.31 -43.50
CA ALA A 283 13.69 -12.43 -44.50
C ALA A 283 14.37 -12.51 -45.87
N LYS A 284 15.70 -12.71 -45.93
CA LYS A 284 16.44 -12.96 -47.18
C LYS A 284 16.03 -14.24 -47.89
N GLN A 285 15.41 -15.19 -47.19
CA GLN A 285 14.97 -16.49 -47.70
C GLN A 285 13.45 -16.54 -47.96
N GLN A 286 12.70 -15.49 -47.59
CA GLN A 286 11.25 -15.41 -47.78
C GLN A 286 10.86 -14.45 -48.91
N ASP A 287 9.60 -14.53 -49.36
CA ASP A 287 9.03 -13.55 -50.28
C ASP A 287 8.63 -12.25 -49.55
N THR A 288 8.56 -11.15 -50.31
CA THR A 288 8.30 -9.80 -49.77
C THR A 288 6.95 -9.68 -49.06
N GLU A 289 5.94 -10.45 -49.46
CA GLU A 289 4.58 -10.37 -48.90
C GLU A 289 4.52 -11.02 -47.51
N THR A 290 5.22 -12.15 -47.35
CA THR A 290 5.46 -12.82 -46.05
C THR A 290 6.19 -11.88 -45.07
N VAL A 291 7.29 -11.26 -45.51
CA VAL A 291 8.05 -10.31 -44.66
C VAL A 291 7.18 -9.10 -44.28
N ARG A 292 6.43 -8.54 -45.24
CA ARG A 292 5.51 -7.40 -45.01
C ARG A 292 4.40 -7.73 -44.00
N ALA A 293 3.87 -8.95 -44.01
CA ALA A 293 2.85 -9.37 -43.07
C ALA A 293 3.34 -9.42 -41.61
N ILE A 294 4.64 -9.71 -41.40
CA ILE A 294 5.27 -9.67 -40.08
C ILE A 294 5.41 -8.22 -39.61
N PHE A 295 5.98 -7.33 -40.44
CA PHE A 295 6.11 -5.89 -40.14
C PHE A 295 4.76 -5.24 -39.78
N LYS A 296 3.70 -5.55 -40.53
CA LYS A 296 2.38 -4.92 -40.35
C LYS A 296 1.65 -5.34 -39.07
N LYS A 297 1.81 -6.57 -38.56
CA LYS A 297 1.15 -7.00 -37.31
C LYS A 297 1.82 -6.43 -36.07
N TYR A 298 3.11 -6.09 -36.16
CA TYR A 298 3.94 -5.73 -35.01
C TYR A 298 4.43 -4.27 -35.01
N GLU A 299 4.05 -3.48 -36.01
CA GLU A 299 4.44 -2.06 -36.11
C GLU A 299 5.95 -1.83 -36.02
N ILE A 300 6.76 -2.79 -36.50
CA ILE A 300 8.23 -2.78 -36.37
C ILE A 300 8.82 -1.62 -37.17
N SER A 301 9.58 -0.75 -36.51
CA SER A 301 10.23 0.40 -37.12
C SER A 301 11.62 0.06 -37.67
N LEU A 302 12.16 0.95 -38.51
CA LEU A 302 13.54 0.84 -39.00
C LEU A 302 14.58 0.97 -37.88
N ALA A 303 14.24 1.66 -36.78
CA ALA A 303 15.11 1.80 -35.62
C ALA A 303 15.25 0.49 -34.84
N ASP A 304 14.18 -0.31 -34.75
CA ASP A 304 14.18 -1.63 -34.10
C ASP A 304 15.11 -2.63 -34.78
N PHE A 305 15.37 -2.44 -36.09
CA PHE A 305 16.32 -3.26 -36.87
C PHE A 305 17.79 -2.96 -36.59
N ALA A 306 18.10 -1.74 -36.13
CA ALA A 306 19.46 -1.24 -35.97
C ALA A 306 20.02 -1.42 -34.55
N ILE A 307 19.19 -1.87 -33.60
CA ILE A 307 19.56 -2.05 -32.20
C ILE A 307 20.74 -3.05 -32.10
N GLY A 308 21.85 -2.60 -31.50
CA GLY A 308 23.04 -3.42 -31.23
C GLY A 308 24.01 -3.64 -32.40
N ARG A 309 23.62 -3.42 -33.66
CA ARG A 309 24.48 -3.68 -34.86
C ARG A 309 24.65 -2.51 -35.83
N GLY A 310 23.89 -1.43 -35.65
CA GLY A 310 23.85 -0.30 -36.57
C GLY A 310 23.03 -0.58 -37.85
N LEU A 311 22.70 0.49 -38.56
CA LEU A 311 21.83 0.47 -39.75
C LEU A 311 22.68 0.22 -41.02
N ARG A 312 22.36 -0.80 -41.81
CA ARG A 312 23.10 -1.20 -43.02
C ARG A 312 22.27 -0.95 -44.29
N GLU A 313 22.91 -0.84 -45.45
CA GLU A 313 22.19 -0.61 -46.73
C GLU A 313 21.16 -1.71 -47.05
N GLU A 314 21.44 -2.96 -46.68
CA GLU A 314 20.50 -4.07 -46.85
C GLU A 314 19.23 -3.94 -45.99
N ASP A 315 19.30 -3.22 -44.86
CA ASP A 315 18.14 -2.95 -44.00
C ASP A 315 17.23 -1.89 -44.64
N LEU A 316 17.84 -0.88 -45.25
CA LEU A 316 17.14 0.17 -46.02
C LEU A 316 16.45 -0.39 -47.25
N ASP A 317 17.11 -1.31 -47.96
CA ASP A 317 16.55 -1.99 -49.13
C ASP A 317 15.37 -2.90 -48.75
N LEU A 318 15.48 -3.66 -47.66
CA LEU A 318 14.38 -4.48 -47.17
C LEU A 318 13.19 -3.63 -46.72
N PHE A 319 13.43 -2.54 -45.97
CA PHE A 319 12.38 -1.63 -45.50
C PHE A 319 11.68 -0.90 -46.67
N SER A 320 12.46 -0.43 -47.64
CA SER A 320 11.99 0.11 -48.91
C SER A 320 11.04 -0.87 -49.63
N LYS A 321 11.45 -2.13 -49.78
CA LYS A 321 10.64 -3.19 -50.42
C LYS A 321 9.37 -3.53 -49.64
N VAL A 322 9.48 -3.60 -48.31
CA VAL A 322 8.34 -3.92 -47.43
C VAL A 322 7.30 -2.81 -47.43
N HIS A 323 7.72 -1.55 -47.41
CA HIS A 323 6.82 -0.38 -47.32
C HIS A 323 6.52 0.31 -48.65
N GLU A 324 7.07 -0.19 -49.77
CA GLU A 324 6.92 0.39 -51.11
C GLU A 324 7.39 1.85 -51.21
N LEU A 325 8.39 2.20 -50.40
CA LEU A 325 9.02 3.53 -50.38
C LEU A 325 10.29 3.51 -51.25
N SER A 326 10.69 4.66 -51.81
CA SER A 326 12.01 4.71 -52.43
C SER A 326 13.10 4.77 -51.35
N ILE A 327 14.29 4.24 -51.65
CA ILE A 327 15.43 4.31 -50.71
C ILE A 327 15.77 5.77 -50.37
N GLU A 328 15.61 6.70 -51.31
CA GLU A 328 15.81 8.13 -51.10
C GLU A 328 14.78 8.71 -50.11
N ASP A 329 13.52 8.29 -50.16
CA ASP A 329 12.49 8.73 -49.20
C ASP A 329 12.78 8.22 -47.79
N VAL A 330 13.25 6.98 -47.66
CA VAL A 330 13.65 6.39 -46.37
C VAL A 330 14.87 7.12 -45.78
N LYS A 331 15.87 7.44 -46.61
CA LYS A 331 17.06 8.22 -46.21
C LYS A 331 16.69 9.63 -45.78
N HIS A 332 15.82 10.30 -46.53
CA HIS A 332 15.38 11.66 -46.22
C HIS A 332 14.60 11.74 -44.91
N GLY A 333 13.76 10.74 -44.61
CA GLY A 333 13.07 10.62 -43.32
C GLY A 333 14.02 10.47 -42.12
N LEU A 334 15.12 9.71 -42.29
CA LEU A 334 16.15 9.56 -41.27
C LEU A 334 16.96 10.85 -41.04
N GLU A 335 17.30 11.57 -42.11
CA GLU A 335 18.01 12.86 -42.03
C GLU A 335 17.20 13.92 -41.25
N LEU A 336 15.87 13.92 -41.39
CA LEU A 336 14.97 14.79 -40.63
C LEU A 336 14.95 14.42 -39.14
N ALA A 337 14.81 13.13 -38.81
CA ALA A 337 14.81 12.65 -37.41
C ALA A 337 16.12 12.97 -36.65
N VAL A 338 17.26 12.91 -37.34
CA VAL A 338 18.58 13.27 -36.79
C VAL A 338 18.71 14.78 -36.55
N LYS A 339 18.16 15.62 -37.45
CA LYS A 339 18.21 17.09 -37.35
C LYS A 339 17.36 17.64 -36.19
N GLU A 340 16.27 16.96 -35.85
CA GLU A 340 15.32 17.41 -34.82
C GLU A 340 15.64 16.91 -33.40
N LYS A 341 16.78 16.22 -33.20
CA LYS A 341 17.27 15.67 -31.92
C LYS A 341 16.33 14.68 -31.23
N GLU A 342 15.58 13.88 -31.98
CA GLU A 342 14.78 12.76 -31.43
C GLU A 342 15.61 11.49 -31.13
N ILE A 343 16.94 11.56 -31.14
CA ILE A 343 17.83 10.41 -30.86
C ILE A 343 18.78 10.74 -29.70
N THR A 344 18.63 10.03 -28.58
CA THR A 344 19.48 10.21 -27.38
C THR A 344 20.85 9.51 -27.51
N GLY A 345 21.92 10.27 -27.23
CA GLY A 345 23.10 9.86 -26.45
C GLY A 345 24.14 8.89 -27.04
N THR A 346 23.75 7.74 -27.60
CA THR A 346 24.70 6.64 -27.90
C THR A 346 24.85 6.30 -29.38
N ASN A 347 23.95 6.77 -30.25
CA ASN A 347 23.93 6.36 -31.67
C ASN A 347 24.50 7.39 -32.64
N VAL A 348 24.77 8.63 -32.23
CA VAL A 348 25.20 9.69 -33.16
C VAL A 348 26.61 9.45 -33.72
N LEU A 349 27.50 8.79 -32.98
CA LEU A 349 28.86 8.45 -33.47
C LEU A 349 28.92 7.16 -34.29
N GLN A 350 27.81 6.43 -34.46
CA GLN A 350 27.76 5.25 -35.31
C GLN A 350 27.09 5.50 -36.67
N VAL A 351 26.53 6.70 -36.90
CA VAL A 351 25.73 7.01 -38.10
C VAL A 351 26.55 7.65 -39.23
N PHE A 352 27.75 8.15 -38.98
CA PHE A 352 28.59 8.71 -40.06
C PHE A 352 29.61 7.69 -40.56
N SER A 353 29.58 7.45 -41.87
CA SER A 353 30.69 6.81 -42.55
C SER A 353 31.92 7.73 -42.50
N LEU A 354 33.12 7.16 -42.34
CA LEU A 354 34.40 7.91 -42.36
C LEU A 354 34.60 8.78 -43.63
N SER A 355 33.77 8.60 -44.68
CA SER A 355 33.69 9.46 -45.86
C SER A 355 33.03 10.82 -45.61
N GLU A 356 32.06 10.92 -44.70
CA GLU A 356 31.29 12.15 -44.45
C GLU A 356 32.03 13.11 -43.49
N LEU A 357 32.93 12.57 -42.66
CA LEU A 357 33.83 13.35 -41.80
C LEU A 357 34.97 14.05 -42.58
N ALA A 358 35.19 13.72 -43.86
CA ALA A 358 36.27 14.30 -44.66
C ALA A 358 35.95 15.69 -45.24
N GLU A 359 34.68 16.11 -45.22
CA GLU A 359 34.23 17.37 -45.86
C GLU A 359 34.05 18.56 -44.90
N LEU A 360 34.18 18.35 -43.58
CA LEU A 360 34.04 19.44 -42.62
C LEU A 360 35.35 20.21 -42.43
N SER A 361 35.29 21.53 -42.61
CA SER A 361 36.43 22.41 -42.45
C SER A 361 36.86 22.51 -40.97
N ARG A 362 38.17 22.62 -40.71
CA ARG A 362 38.74 22.65 -39.35
C ARG A 362 38.22 23.78 -38.45
N SER A 363 37.65 24.85 -39.00
CA SER A 363 37.07 25.94 -38.19
C SER A 363 35.76 25.55 -37.53
N ASP A 364 34.97 24.69 -38.17
CA ASP A 364 33.62 24.34 -37.72
C ASP A 364 33.67 23.22 -36.66
N MET A 365 34.71 22.38 -36.72
CA MET A 365 34.98 21.37 -35.70
C MET A 365 35.35 21.98 -34.35
N SER A 366 36.12 23.08 -34.35
CA SER A 366 36.51 23.78 -33.12
C SER A 366 35.35 24.54 -32.47
N SER A 367 34.41 25.05 -33.26
CA SER A 367 33.18 25.70 -32.74
C SER A 367 32.29 24.68 -32.03
N LEU A 368 32.05 23.54 -32.69
CA LEU A 368 31.21 22.47 -32.13
C LEU A 368 31.81 21.88 -30.84
N LEU A 369 33.13 21.68 -30.81
CA LEU A 369 33.82 21.20 -29.61
C LEU A 369 33.83 22.24 -28.47
N ALA A 370 33.92 23.53 -28.79
CA ALA A 370 33.83 24.61 -27.79
C ALA A 370 32.43 24.74 -27.19
N ASP A 371 31.38 24.58 -28.00
CA ASP A 371 29.98 24.64 -27.57
C ASP A 371 29.61 23.44 -26.68
N LEU A 372 30.14 22.24 -26.98
CA LEU A 372 29.95 21.05 -26.16
C LEU A 372 30.70 21.12 -24.82
N HIS A 373 31.89 21.71 -24.81
CA HIS A 373 32.67 21.93 -23.58
C HIS A 373 32.05 23.03 -22.70
N ALA A 374 31.43 24.06 -23.29
CA ALA A 374 30.70 25.10 -22.58
C ALA A 374 29.40 24.59 -21.91
N LEU A 375 28.89 23.43 -22.35
CA LEU A 375 27.71 22.76 -21.79
C LEU A 375 28.06 21.69 -20.73
N GLY A 376 29.32 21.57 -20.32
CA GLY A 376 29.74 20.78 -19.15
C GLY A 376 30.01 19.29 -19.40
N TYR A 377 30.19 18.87 -20.65
CA TYR A 377 30.52 17.47 -20.97
C TYR A 377 32.05 17.27 -21.04
N GLU A 378 32.65 16.67 -20.01
CA GLU A 378 34.04 16.15 -20.04
C GLU A 378 34.07 14.65 -20.41
N TYR A 379 35.08 14.26 -21.18
CA TYR A 379 35.16 12.99 -21.93
C TYR A 379 35.54 11.73 -21.10
N ASN A 380 35.63 11.77 -19.76
CA ASN A 380 36.43 10.78 -19.03
C ASN A 380 35.75 9.76 -18.08
N ASP A 381 34.42 9.58 -18.05
CA ASP A 381 33.79 8.66 -17.07
C ASP A 381 33.22 7.32 -17.62
N PHE A 382 33.49 6.92 -18.87
CA PHE A 382 32.82 5.75 -19.48
C PHE A 382 33.49 4.36 -19.28
N GLN A 383 34.31 4.14 -18.24
CA GLN A 383 34.97 2.82 -18.09
C GLN A 383 34.59 1.97 -16.88
N ASN A 384 33.81 2.41 -15.90
CA ASN A 384 33.50 1.54 -14.75
C ASN A 384 32.12 1.78 -14.12
N ASP A 385 31.04 1.32 -14.78
CA ASP A 385 29.88 0.74 -14.06
C ASP A 385 28.91 0.02 -15.03
N PRO A 386 28.56 -1.26 -14.82
CA PRO A 386 27.44 -1.89 -15.51
C PRO A 386 26.14 -1.50 -14.79
N MET A 387 25.37 -0.56 -15.38
CA MET A 387 24.09 -0.13 -14.81
C MET A 387 22.99 -1.19 -15.00
N PRO A 388 22.05 -1.38 -14.04
CA PRO A 388 20.99 -2.38 -14.11
C PRO A 388 19.78 -1.85 -14.92
N LEU A 389 19.45 -2.54 -16.01
CA LEU A 389 18.28 -2.23 -16.85
C LEU A 389 17.07 -3.06 -16.39
N GLY A 390 16.18 -2.42 -15.63
CA GLY A 390 14.81 -2.88 -15.36
C GLY A 390 13.81 -2.29 -16.37
N ARG A 391 12.65 -2.94 -16.51
CA ARG A 391 11.53 -2.75 -17.46
C ARG A 391 10.87 -1.35 -17.55
N GLU A 392 11.58 -0.24 -17.40
CA GLU A 392 11.01 1.09 -17.66
C GLU A 392 11.71 1.77 -18.85
N ARG A 393 10.89 2.13 -19.85
CA ARG A 393 11.17 2.91 -21.08
C ARG A 393 11.67 2.14 -22.30
N VAL A 394 10.75 1.70 -23.15
CA VAL A 394 10.63 2.09 -24.57
C VAL A 394 9.18 1.83 -25.02
N GLN A 395 8.26 2.73 -24.67
CA GLN A 395 6.97 2.87 -25.35
C GLN A 395 6.50 4.31 -25.13
N GLU A 396 7.34 5.26 -25.50
CA GLU A 396 6.84 6.59 -25.84
C GLU A 396 6.50 6.53 -27.32
N ASN A 397 5.20 6.41 -27.61
CA ASN A 397 4.65 6.98 -28.83
C ASN A 397 5.20 8.40 -28.94
N ILE A 398 5.70 8.74 -30.13
CA ILE A 398 6.16 10.06 -30.54
C ILE A 398 5.02 11.07 -30.28
N LEU A 399 5.00 11.60 -29.07
CA LEU A 399 4.41 12.88 -28.74
C LEU A 399 5.46 13.88 -29.19
N MET A 400 5.22 14.54 -30.32
CA MET A 400 5.93 15.77 -30.65
C MET A 400 5.94 16.63 -29.39
N ASP A 401 7.12 16.83 -28.81
CA ASP A 401 7.33 17.70 -27.66
C ASP A 401 6.59 19.02 -27.96
N LYS A 402 5.80 19.53 -27.02
CA LYS A 402 5.08 20.80 -27.16
C LYS A 402 6.01 21.93 -27.61
N ASN A 403 7.29 21.88 -27.22
CA ASN A 403 8.32 22.81 -27.67
C ASN A 403 8.80 22.56 -29.11
N VAL A 404 8.71 21.32 -29.60
CA VAL A 404 8.96 20.94 -31.01
C VAL A 404 7.76 21.34 -31.86
N LEU A 405 6.53 21.10 -31.40
CA LEU A 405 5.30 21.58 -32.04
C LEU A 405 5.28 23.13 -32.12
N ASP A 406 5.63 23.83 -31.04
CA ASP A 406 5.70 25.29 -30.99
C ASP A 406 6.77 25.85 -31.95
N ARG A 407 7.89 25.13 -32.15
CA ARG A 407 8.98 25.47 -33.10
C ARG A 407 8.66 25.11 -34.55
N LEU A 408 7.97 23.99 -34.80
CA LEU A 408 7.44 23.61 -36.11
C LEU A 408 6.41 24.63 -36.59
N MET A 409 5.65 25.22 -35.68
CA MET A 409 4.60 26.21 -35.96
C MET A 409 5.11 27.62 -36.32
N GLU A 410 6.42 27.82 -36.52
CA GLU A 410 7.02 29.12 -36.84
C GLU A 410 7.15 29.42 -38.35
N ASN A 411 7.06 28.43 -39.27
CA ASN A 411 7.43 28.66 -40.68
C ASN A 411 6.43 28.17 -41.75
N LYS A 412 5.50 29.07 -42.12
CA LYS A 412 4.28 28.84 -42.90
C LYS A 412 4.44 28.19 -44.30
N ASP A 413 5.60 28.30 -44.93
CA ASP A 413 5.77 27.99 -46.37
C ASP A 413 6.07 26.50 -46.69
N THR A 414 6.20 25.64 -45.67
CA THR A 414 6.54 24.21 -45.85
C THR A 414 5.40 23.23 -45.53
N HIS A 415 4.31 23.68 -44.88
CA HIS A 415 3.37 22.77 -44.23
C HIS A 415 2.25 22.20 -45.12
N ILE A 416 1.71 23.00 -46.05
CA ILE A 416 0.62 22.53 -46.94
C ILE A 416 1.10 21.42 -47.88
N PRO A 417 2.27 21.55 -48.55
CA PRO A 417 2.78 20.49 -49.41
C PRO A 417 3.04 19.18 -48.65
N PHE A 418 3.56 19.24 -47.43
CA PHE A 418 3.84 18.06 -46.60
C PHE A 418 2.57 17.31 -46.19
N LEU A 419 1.51 18.02 -45.78
CA LEU A 419 0.22 17.43 -45.42
C LEU A 419 -0.53 16.88 -46.65
N GLU A 420 -0.45 17.57 -47.79
CA GLU A 420 -1.00 17.09 -49.07
C GLU A 420 -0.27 15.82 -49.55
N GLN A 421 1.04 15.76 -49.35
CA GLN A 421 1.88 14.64 -49.71
C GLN A 421 1.60 13.40 -48.82
N LEU A 422 1.50 13.56 -47.49
CA LEU A 422 1.10 12.48 -46.57
C LEU A 422 -0.31 11.95 -46.88
N HIS A 423 -1.26 12.83 -47.22
CA HIS A 423 -2.61 12.43 -47.62
C HIS A 423 -2.61 11.68 -48.96
N SER A 424 -1.79 12.12 -49.94
CA SER A 424 -1.60 11.42 -51.22
C SER A 424 -1.01 10.01 -51.09
N TYR A 425 -0.29 9.75 -49.99
CA TYR A 425 0.27 8.43 -49.66
C TYR A 425 -0.66 7.58 -48.77
N GLY A 426 -1.88 8.05 -48.48
CA GLY A 426 -2.92 7.28 -47.80
C GLY A 426 -2.84 7.31 -46.26
N TYR A 427 -2.00 8.15 -45.67
CA TYR A 427 -1.98 8.36 -44.21
C TYR A 427 -3.22 9.14 -43.76
N LYS A 428 -3.89 8.65 -42.69
CA LYS A 428 -5.07 9.29 -42.07
C LYS A 428 -4.68 9.93 -40.74
N LEU A 429 -4.97 11.21 -40.57
CA LEU A 429 -4.78 11.93 -39.30
C LEU A 429 -5.89 11.58 -38.29
N ARG A 430 -5.55 11.45 -37.00
CA ARG A 430 -6.54 11.20 -35.93
C ARG A 430 -7.28 12.47 -35.56
N ALA A 431 -8.51 12.33 -35.05
CA ALA A 431 -9.35 13.47 -34.66
C ALA A 431 -8.69 14.37 -33.58
N SER A 432 -7.97 13.76 -32.63
CA SER A 432 -7.18 14.44 -31.59
C SER A 432 -6.08 15.33 -32.17
N ASP A 433 -5.45 14.90 -33.26
CA ASP A 433 -4.36 15.63 -33.90
C ASP A 433 -4.90 16.85 -34.67
N LEU A 434 -6.15 16.74 -35.17
CA LEU A 434 -6.88 17.85 -35.79
C LEU A 434 -7.39 18.87 -34.76
N ASP A 435 -7.82 18.42 -33.59
CA ASP A 435 -8.26 19.28 -32.48
C ASP A 435 -7.09 20.08 -31.91
N ASN A 436 -5.92 19.44 -31.74
CA ASN A 436 -4.66 20.11 -31.38
C ASN A 436 -4.22 21.13 -32.45
N PHE A 437 -4.42 20.81 -33.73
CA PHE A 437 -4.15 21.72 -34.86
C PHE A 437 -5.14 22.90 -34.91
N GLU A 438 -6.43 22.68 -34.65
CA GLU A 438 -7.45 23.72 -34.53
C GLU A 438 -7.19 24.63 -33.31
N GLU A 439 -6.73 24.06 -32.20
CA GLU A 439 -6.39 24.79 -30.97
C GLU A 439 -5.12 25.63 -31.14
N ALA A 440 -4.10 25.08 -31.82
CA ALA A 440 -2.88 25.81 -32.17
C ALA A 440 -3.14 26.97 -33.16
N LEU A 441 -4.09 26.81 -34.09
CA LEU A 441 -4.57 27.87 -34.98
C LEU A 441 -5.38 28.96 -34.25
N ARG A 442 -6.09 28.61 -33.17
CA ARG A 442 -6.84 29.57 -32.32
C ARG A 442 -5.91 30.38 -31.41
N ASN A 443 -4.78 29.81 -31.00
CA ASN A 443 -3.86 30.42 -30.03
C ASN A 443 -2.83 31.40 -30.64
N LYS A 444 -2.66 31.46 -31.97
CA LYS A 444 -1.92 32.54 -32.65
C LYS A 444 -2.91 33.55 -33.24
N GLU A 445 -3.09 34.68 -32.54
CA GLU A 445 -3.96 35.78 -32.99
C GLU A 445 -3.62 36.20 -34.44
N ARG A 446 -4.65 36.13 -35.30
CA ARG A 446 -4.67 36.56 -36.71
C ARG A 446 -3.76 35.78 -37.66
N THR A 447 -4.31 34.76 -38.30
CA THR A 447 -4.26 34.74 -39.77
C THR A 447 -5.46 34.04 -40.41
N LEU A 448 -5.95 34.66 -41.49
CA LEU A 448 -7.12 34.32 -42.28
C LEU A 448 -6.94 33.00 -43.06
N ILE A 449 -7.13 31.86 -42.39
CA ILE A 449 -7.62 30.65 -43.05
C ILE A 449 -8.89 30.30 -42.29
N SER A 450 -10.04 30.25 -42.98
CA SER A 450 -11.31 30.01 -42.30
C SER A 450 -11.37 28.54 -41.88
N LEU A 451 -11.84 28.27 -40.66
CA LEU A 451 -12.21 26.93 -40.15
C LEU A 451 -13.04 26.09 -41.15
N ALA A 452 -13.67 26.73 -42.16
CA ALA A 452 -14.38 26.06 -43.24
C ALA A 452 -13.47 25.30 -44.23
N GLU A 453 -12.23 25.72 -44.46
CA GLU A 453 -11.28 25.01 -45.34
C GLU A 453 -10.71 23.75 -44.68
N ALA A 454 -10.38 23.82 -43.39
CA ALA A 454 -9.96 22.65 -42.60
C ALA A 454 -11.07 21.59 -42.50
N ARG A 455 -12.33 22.03 -42.40
CA ARG A 455 -13.50 21.14 -42.32
C ARG A 455 -13.85 20.42 -43.62
N LYS A 456 -13.27 20.81 -44.76
CA LYS A 456 -13.53 20.19 -46.06
C LYS A 456 -13.10 18.70 -46.12
N TYR A 457 -12.19 18.29 -45.23
CA TYR A 457 -11.66 16.93 -45.15
C TYR A 457 -12.41 16.01 -44.17
N LYS A 458 -13.52 16.48 -43.58
CA LYS A 458 -14.27 15.74 -42.54
C LYS A 458 -15.29 14.71 -43.08
N GLN A 459 -15.59 14.71 -44.38
CA GLN A 459 -16.75 13.98 -44.92
C GLN A 459 -16.52 12.51 -45.35
N ASP A 460 -15.29 12.00 -45.39
CA ASP A 460 -15.00 10.67 -45.97
C ASP A 460 -14.53 9.60 -44.96
N PHE A 461 -15.10 9.58 -43.76
CA PHE A 461 -14.81 8.52 -42.77
C PHE A 461 -15.97 7.52 -42.69
N SER A 462 -15.75 6.32 -43.25
CA SER A 462 -16.67 5.19 -43.17
C SER A 462 -16.47 4.35 -41.90
N TYR A 463 -17.58 4.20 -41.18
CA TYR A 463 -17.83 3.26 -40.09
C TYR A 463 -17.77 1.79 -40.55
N TYR A 464 -17.32 0.89 -39.66
CA TYR A 464 -17.75 -0.53 -39.67
C TYR A 464 -18.69 -0.81 -38.49
N SER A 465 -19.79 -1.51 -38.82
CA SER A 465 -21.05 -1.87 -38.15
C SER A 465 -21.01 -2.17 -36.64
N VAL A 466 -21.80 -1.51 -35.78
CA VAL A 466 -23.23 -1.71 -35.45
C VAL A 466 -23.53 -3.04 -34.75
N GLU A 467 -23.38 -3.05 -33.42
CA GLU A 467 -24.40 -3.49 -32.47
C GLU A 467 -24.09 -2.82 -31.11
N ASN A 468 -24.85 -1.77 -30.80
CA ASN A 468 -24.77 -0.92 -29.60
C ASN A 468 -23.51 0.00 -29.46
N PRO A 469 -23.56 1.25 -29.98
CA PRO A 469 -22.45 2.21 -29.87
C PRO A 469 -22.05 2.56 -28.42
N TYR A 470 -22.91 2.32 -27.43
CA TYR A 470 -22.58 2.55 -26.02
C TYR A 470 -21.73 1.42 -25.41
N LYS A 471 -21.80 0.20 -25.97
CA LYS A 471 -20.93 -0.92 -25.60
C LYS A 471 -19.50 -0.74 -26.14
N GLY A 472 -19.36 -0.07 -27.29
CA GLY A 472 -18.09 0.35 -27.87
C GLY A 472 -17.44 1.52 -27.13
N LEU A 473 -18.23 2.46 -26.62
CA LEU A 473 -17.73 3.55 -25.77
C LEU A 473 -17.34 3.03 -24.37
N ALA A 474 -18.14 2.14 -23.77
CA ALA A 474 -17.78 1.45 -22.54
C ALA A 474 -16.53 0.58 -22.71
N ARG A 475 -16.39 -0.16 -23.82
CA ARG A 475 -15.15 -0.91 -24.15
C ARG A 475 -13.96 -0.02 -24.47
N GLY A 476 -14.17 1.14 -25.09
CA GLY A 476 -13.14 2.16 -25.29
C GLY A 476 -12.68 2.82 -23.99
N ILE A 477 -13.52 2.77 -22.95
CA ILE A 477 -13.20 3.20 -21.59
C ILE A 477 -12.57 2.05 -20.77
N THR A 478 -12.87 0.77 -21.08
CA THR A 478 -12.44 -0.40 -20.28
C THR A 478 -11.36 -1.29 -20.91
N GLY A 479 -10.76 -0.92 -22.05
CA GLY A 479 -9.71 -1.72 -22.70
C GLY A 479 -8.39 -0.98 -22.79
N TYR A 480 -7.56 -1.11 -21.74
CA TYR A 480 -6.11 -0.80 -21.64
C TYR A 480 -5.57 0.07 -22.80
N ASP A 481 -5.48 1.39 -22.68
CA ASP A 481 -4.36 2.04 -21.98
C ASP A 481 -4.68 3.54 -21.74
N SER A 482 -5.67 3.83 -20.89
CA SER A 482 -5.96 5.21 -20.46
C SER A 482 -6.29 5.36 -18.98
N SER A 483 -5.98 4.33 -18.18
CA SER A 483 -5.63 4.59 -16.78
C SER A 483 -4.48 5.59 -16.73
N TYR A 484 -3.48 5.49 -17.64
CA TYR A 484 -2.36 6.43 -17.72
C TYR A 484 -2.75 7.86 -18.15
N GLY A 485 -3.76 8.08 -18.98
CA GLY A 485 -4.14 9.44 -19.42
C GLY A 485 -4.82 10.28 -18.33
N ALA A 486 -5.80 9.69 -17.63
CA ALA A 486 -6.42 10.32 -16.47
C ALA A 486 -5.49 10.33 -15.25
N TYR A 487 -4.68 9.28 -15.07
CA TYR A 487 -3.62 9.22 -14.06
C TYR A 487 -2.53 10.26 -14.29
N VAL A 488 -2.07 10.49 -15.53
CA VAL A 488 -1.05 11.47 -15.88
C VAL A 488 -1.58 12.89 -15.78
N ALA A 489 -2.82 13.17 -16.20
CA ALA A 489 -3.43 14.49 -16.03
C ALA A 489 -3.62 14.87 -14.55
N VAL A 490 -3.98 13.89 -13.70
CA VAL A 490 -4.10 14.09 -12.25
C VAL A 490 -2.72 14.09 -11.56
N LYS A 491 -1.77 13.23 -11.98
CA LYS A 491 -0.39 13.15 -11.45
C LYS A 491 0.44 14.38 -11.81
N SER A 492 0.25 14.95 -12.99
CA SER A 492 0.94 16.18 -13.42
C SER A 492 0.52 17.40 -12.62
N GLU A 493 -0.69 17.40 -12.06
CA GLU A 493 -1.20 18.55 -11.28
C GLU A 493 -1.23 18.31 -9.75
N MET A 494 -1.24 17.06 -9.25
CA MET A 494 -1.44 16.75 -7.81
C MET A 494 -0.35 15.94 -7.10
N GLY A 495 0.66 15.39 -7.79
CA GLY A 495 1.64 14.48 -7.17
C GLY A 495 1.10 13.06 -6.89
N ASP A 496 1.91 12.22 -6.23
CA ASP A 496 1.67 10.77 -6.10
C ASP A 496 0.37 10.41 -5.34
N ILE A 497 -0.54 9.73 -6.03
CA ILE A 497 -1.76 9.14 -5.45
C ILE A 497 -1.50 7.66 -5.10
N PRO A 498 -1.94 7.16 -3.93
CA PRO A 498 -1.80 5.75 -3.55
C PRO A 498 -2.50 4.78 -4.51
N ARG A 499 -1.85 3.64 -4.80
CA ARG A 499 -2.21 2.56 -5.74
C ARG A 499 -3.58 1.87 -5.57
N ARG A 500 -4.45 2.28 -4.64
CA ARG A 500 -5.69 1.55 -4.26
C ARG A 500 -6.87 1.65 -5.26
N PHE A 501 -6.63 2.04 -6.50
CA PHE A 501 -7.68 2.43 -7.47
C PHE A 501 -7.89 1.47 -8.65
N SER A 502 -7.36 0.24 -8.64
CA SER A 502 -7.69 -0.74 -9.68
C SER A 502 -8.90 -1.60 -9.31
N ASP A 503 -9.81 -1.73 -10.28
CA ASP A 503 -10.78 -2.82 -10.47
C ASP A 503 -12.29 -2.61 -10.24
N PRO A 504 -12.90 -2.59 -9.05
CA PRO A 504 -14.32 -3.01 -8.99
C PRO A 504 -15.37 -1.92 -9.33
N VAL A 505 -14.97 -0.68 -9.65
CA VAL A 505 -15.90 0.43 -9.98
C VAL A 505 -16.33 0.39 -11.46
N PHE A 506 -15.41 0.00 -12.35
CA PHE A 506 -15.62 0.06 -13.80
C PHE A 506 -16.34 -1.19 -14.35
N GLU A 507 -16.27 -2.33 -13.65
CA GLU A 507 -17.02 -3.54 -14.01
C GLU A 507 -18.54 -3.36 -13.84
N GLN A 508 -19.02 -2.62 -12.83
CA GLN A 508 -20.45 -2.42 -12.59
C GLN A 508 -21.15 -1.54 -13.65
N PHE A 509 -20.41 -0.77 -14.46
CA PHE A 509 -20.96 -0.07 -15.61
C PHE A 509 -21.33 -1.02 -16.76
N SER A 510 -20.78 -2.24 -16.77
CA SER A 510 -21.05 -3.23 -17.81
C SER A 510 -22.32 -4.06 -17.58
N GLU A 511 -22.86 -4.09 -16.35
CA GLU A 511 -23.87 -5.07 -15.94
C GLU A 511 -25.32 -4.54 -15.82
N LYS A 512 -25.56 -3.23 -15.95
CA LYS A 512 -26.93 -2.68 -15.97
C LYS A 512 -27.28 -2.11 -17.34
N ASP A 513 -28.24 -2.76 -18.00
CA ASP A 513 -28.92 -2.37 -19.25
C ASP A 513 -29.69 -1.03 -19.13
N ALA A 514 -28.99 0.06 -18.82
CA ALA A 514 -29.54 1.41 -18.95
C ALA A 514 -28.85 2.07 -20.15
N GLU A 515 -29.59 2.29 -21.23
CA GLU A 515 -29.15 3.13 -22.35
C GLU A 515 -28.65 4.48 -21.80
N LEU A 516 -27.33 4.69 -21.83
CA LEU A 516 -26.71 5.97 -21.49
C LEU A 516 -26.97 6.92 -22.65
N THR A 517 -27.88 7.88 -22.52
CA THR A 517 -28.14 8.88 -23.57
C THR A 517 -26.95 9.84 -23.73
N GLU A 518 -26.76 10.45 -24.91
CA GLU A 518 -25.74 11.50 -25.13
C GLU A 518 -25.81 12.61 -24.06
N GLU A 519 -27.02 12.97 -23.64
CA GLU A 519 -27.26 13.95 -22.57
C GLU A 519 -26.70 13.49 -21.21
N ARG A 520 -26.85 12.21 -20.85
CA ARG A 520 -26.30 11.67 -19.59
C ARG A 520 -24.77 11.61 -19.61
N ASN A 521 -24.16 11.31 -20.76
CA ASN A 521 -22.70 11.32 -20.92
C ASN A 521 -22.13 12.75 -20.84
N ALA A 522 -22.77 13.72 -21.49
CA ALA A 522 -22.38 15.12 -21.39
C ALA A 522 -22.46 15.64 -19.94
N LEU A 523 -23.50 15.22 -19.22
CA LEU A 523 -23.71 15.58 -17.82
C LEU A 523 -22.65 14.94 -16.90
N PHE A 524 -22.34 13.65 -17.08
CA PHE A 524 -21.26 12.98 -16.36
C PHE A 524 -19.89 13.68 -16.57
N ASN A 525 -19.51 13.96 -17.82
CA ASN A 525 -18.24 14.63 -18.13
C ASN A 525 -18.15 16.02 -17.50
N LYS A 526 -19.25 16.78 -17.54
CA LYS A 526 -19.35 18.10 -16.88
C LYS A 526 -19.11 17.99 -15.37
N HIS A 527 -19.75 17.03 -14.69
CA HIS A 527 -19.60 16.86 -13.24
C HIS A 527 -18.24 16.30 -12.85
N PHE A 528 -17.69 15.36 -13.63
CA PHE A 528 -16.33 14.85 -13.43
C PHE A 528 -15.30 15.97 -13.51
N ASN A 529 -15.33 16.79 -14.57
CA ASN A 529 -14.45 17.96 -14.69
C ASN A 529 -14.64 18.97 -13.55
N SER A 530 -15.88 19.16 -13.08
CA SER A 530 -16.16 20.02 -11.94
C SER A 530 -15.52 19.47 -10.66
N SER A 531 -15.59 18.15 -10.44
CA SER A 531 -14.97 17.50 -9.27
C SER A 531 -13.44 17.56 -9.28
N VAL A 532 -12.80 17.41 -10.45
CA VAL A 532 -11.35 17.58 -10.60
C VAL A 532 -10.93 19.00 -10.24
N ASN A 533 -11.65 20.01 -10.76
CA ASN A 533 -11.38 21.40 -10.42
C ASN A 533 -11.53 21.71 -8.92
N GLU A 534 -12.49 21.09 -8.23
CA GLU A 534 -12.63 21.24 -6.78
C GLU A 534 -11.51 20.54 -6.00
N ALA A 535 -11.09 19.36 -6.45
CA ALA A 535 -9.96 18.65 -5.87
C ALA A 535 -8.64 19.45 -6.02
N LEU A 536 -8.43 20.14 -7.16
CA LEU A 536 -7.26 20.99 -7.39
C LEU A 536 -7.22 22.21 -6.47
N LYS A 537 -8.39 22.75 -6.10
CA LYS A 537 -8.50 23.87 -5.15
C LYS A 537 -8.25 23.44 -3.71
N ASP A 538 -8.65 22.24 -3.33
CA ASP A 538 -8.40 21.66 -2.01
C ASP A 538 -7.93 20.20 -2.12
N PRO A 539 -6.60 19.98 -2.23
CA PRO A 539 -6.02 18.64 -2.39
C PRO A 539 -6.40 17.65 -1.28
N ARG A 540 -6.88 18.12 -0.12
CA ARG A 540 -7.36 17.27 0.98
C ARG A 540 -8.68 16.56 0.64
N LEU A 541 -9.38 16.98 -0.40
CA LEU A 541 -10.64 16.39 -0.86
C LEU A 541 -10.45 15.36 -1.97
N THR A 542 -9.23 15.20 -2.49
CA THR A 542 -8.93 14.27 -3.58
C THR A 542 -9.44 12.86 -3.29
N TRP A 543 -9.27 12.37 -2.05
CA TRP A 543 -9.76 11.04 -1.64
C TRP A 543 -11.28 10.86 -1.80
N PHE A 544 -12.07 11.92 -1.62
CA PHE A 544 -13.52 11.86 -1.72
C PHE A 544 -13.96 11.85 -3.18
N TYR A 545 -13.40 12.77 -3.99
CA TYR A 545 -13.74 12.88 -5.41
C TYR A 545 -13.21 11.71 -6.24
N SER A 546 -12.18 11.00 -5.77
CA SER A 546 -11.73 9.75 -6.37
C SER A 546 -12.40 8.50 -5.79
N SER A 547 -13.24 8.61 -4.75
CA SER A 547 -13.84 7.46 -4.10
C SER A 547 -14.79 6.69 -5.03
N ARG A 548 -14.82 5.35 -4.89
CA ARG A 548 -15.78 4.47 -5.58
C ARG A 548 -17.22 4.93 -5.40
N PHE A 549 -17.56 5.34 -4.18
CA PHE A 549 -18.86 5.89 -3.85
C PHE A 549 -19.20 7.10 -4.72
N PHE A 550 -18.32 8.10 -4.78
CA PHE A 550 -18.55 9.34 -5.51
C PHE A 550 -18.72 9.08 -7.00
N LEU A 551 -17.80 8.31 -7.60
CA LEU A 551 -17.82 7.97 -9.03
C LEU A 551 -19.08 7.20 -9.40
N ASN A 552 -19.49 6.21 -8.60
CA ASN A 552 -20.75 5.49 -8.80
C ASN A 552 -21.96 6.43 -8.68
N ARG A 553 -21.90 7.44 -7.81
CA ARG A 553 -23.02 8.34 -7.57
C ARG A 553 -23.25 9.30 -8.72
N ILE A 554 -22.20 9.98 -9.19
CA ILE A 554 -22.31 10.94 -10.31
C ILE A 554 -22.66 10.24 -11.63
N ALA A 555 -22.30 8.97 -11.78
CA ALA A 555 -22.65 8.17 -12.94
C ALA A 555 -24.10 7.70 -12.96
N ASN A 556 -24.56 7.13 -11.83
CA ASN A 556 -25.90 6.57 -11.78
C ASN A 556 -26.99 7.64 -11.57
N ASN A 557 -26.65 8.76 -10.94
CA ASN A 557 -27.59 9.80 -10.52
C ASN A 557 -27.06 11.21 -10.85
N PRO A 558 -26.84 11.53 -12.13
CA PRO A 558 -26.16 12.76 -12.53
C PRO A 558 -26.92 14.03 -12.12
N ASP A 559 -28.25 13.97 -11.99
CA ASP A 559 -29.07 15.08 -11.51
C ASP A 559 -28.76 15.51 -10.07
N THR A 560 -28.12 14.64 -9.29
CA THR A 560 -27.72 14.89 -7.90
C THR A 560 -26.25 15.25 -7.76
N ALA A 561 -25.48 15.20 -8.86
CA ALA A 561 -24.03 15.31 -8.85
C ALA A 561 -23.55 16.69 -8.35
N ASP A 562 -24.21 17.78 -8.75
CA ASP A 562 -23.85 19.13 -8.29
C ASP A 562 -23.96 19.26 -6.76
N TYR A 563 -24.96 18.63 -6.15
CA TYR A 563 -25.08 18.61 -4.69
C TYR A 563 -23.94 17.83 -4.05
N VAL A 564 -23.65 16.63 -4.56
CA VAL A 564 -22.59 15.75 -4.03
C VAL A 564 -21.21 16.40 -4.19
N ILE A 565 -20.96 17.08 -5.32
CA ILE A 565 -19.72 17.82 -5.57
C ILE A 565 -19.53 18.93 -4.54
N ASN A 566 -20.59 19.66 -4.21
CA ASN A 566 -20.55 20.78 -3.26
C ASN A 566 -20.68 20.37 -1.79
N PHE A 567 -20.95 19.08 -1.52
CA PHE A 567 -21.17 18.57 -0.17
C PHE A 567 -19.97 18.78 0.77
N PRO A 568 -18.71 18.57 0.36
CA PRO A 568 -17.54 18.83 1.21
C PRO A 568 -17.45 20.29 1.67
N HIS A 569 -17.78 21.24 0.79
CA HIS A 569 -17.79 22.66 1.13
C HIS A 569 -18.89 23.01 2.13
N LYS A 570 -20.10 22.46 1.91
CA LYS A 570 -21.24 22.65 2.81
C LYS A 570 -20.99 22.04 4.20
N PHE A 571 -20.28 20.91 4.25
CA PHE A 571 -19.95 20.18 5.47
C PHE A 571 -18.44 20.15 5.75
N SER A 572 -17.76 21.29 5.56
CA SER A 572 -16.29 21.40 5.71
C SER A 572 -15.78 20.85 7.04
N ARG A 573 -16.49 21.12 8.14
CA ARG A 573 -16.16 20.56 9.46
C ARG A 573 -16.17 19.03 9.49
N LEU A 574 -17.07 18.38 8.76
CA LEU A 574 -17.13 16.92 8.69
C LEU A 574 -15.92 16.39 7.90
N PHE A 575 -15.58 17.04 6.79
CA PHE A 575 -14.41 16.66 5.99
C PHE A 575 -13.09 16.90 6.72
N ASN A 576 -13.01 17.88 7.62
CA ASN A 576 -11.88 18.01 8.55
C ASN A 576 -11.80 16.87 9.59
N LEU A 577 -12.92 16.20 9.89
CA LEU A 577 -12.88 15.01 10.76
C LEU A 577 -12.45 13.76 9.99
N LEU A 578 -12.69 13.74 8.69
CA LEU A 578 -12.42 12.63 7.75
C LEU A 578 -11.05 12.73 7.07
N SER A 579 -10.42 13.90 7.10
CA SER A 579 -9.07 14.12 6.56
C SER A 579 -8.03 13.34 7.34
N ASP A 580 -6.87 13.10 6.72
CA ASP A 580 -5.74 12.39 7.32
C ASP A 580 -5.42 12.87 8.76
N GLY A 581 -5.32 11.92 9.70
CA GLY A 581 -5.12 12.19 11.13
C GLY A 581 -6.36 12.74 11.87
N GLY A 582 -7.48 12.91 11.18
CA GLY A 582 -8.78 13.26 11.75
C GLY A 582 -9.41 12.11 12.54
N PRO A 583 -10.37 12.37 13.46
CA PRO A 583 -10.99 11.33 14.29
C PRO A 583 -11.71 10.21 13.52
N LEU A 584 -12.09 10.50 12.29
CA LEU A 584 -12.81 9.63 11.38
C LEU A 584 -11.99 9.24 10.15
N ASP A 585 -10.69 9.56 10.11
CA ASP A 585 -9.81 9.22 8.98
C ASP A 585 -9.85 7.72 8.65
N THR A 586 -9.68 6.88 9.67
CA THR A 586 -9.78 5.41 9.57
C THR A 586 -11.18 4.89 9.24
N ASN A 587 -12.18 5.77 9.18
CA ASN A 587 -13.59 5.48 8.94
C ASN A 587 -14.16 6.24 7.75
N ARG A 588 -13.31 6.92 6.96
CA ARG A 588 -13.80 8.03 6.14
C ARG A 588 -14.76 7.55 5.07
N ASP A 589 -14.40 6.47 4.38
CA ASP A 589 -15.18 5.90 3.29
C ASP A 589 -16.52 5.37 3.80
N GLU A 590 -16.54 4.64 4.90
CA GLU A 590 -17.78 4.07 5.41
C GLU A 590 -18.66 5.13 6.11
N THR A 591 -18.05 6.22 6.58
CA THR A 591 -18.80 7.37 7.08
C THR A 591 -19.54 8.03 5.93
N ILE A 592 -18.84 8.26 4.81
CA ILE A 592 -19.45 8.79 3.58
C ILE A 592 -20.55 7.84 3.10
N ASP A 593 -20.27 6.54 2.96
CA ASP A 593 -21.27 5.55 2.57
C ASP A 593 -22.52 5.64 3.47
N SER A 594 -22.37 5.66 4.79
CA SER A 594 -23.52 5.73 5.71
C SER A 594 -24.36 6.99 5.58
N ILE A 595 -23.74 8.12 5.20
CA ILE A 595 -24.42 9.40 4.96
C ILE A 595 -25.27 9.31 3.70
N PHE A 596 -24.78 8.63 2.66
CA PHE A 596 -25.37 8.60 1.34
C PHE A 596 -26.10 7.30 0.97
N SER A 597 -26.11 6.28 1.85
CA SER A 597 -26.62 4.92 1.60
C SER A 597 -28.14 4.78 1.45
N ASP A 598 -28.90 5.87 1.29
CA ASP A 598 -30.35 5.77 1.12
C ASP A 598 -30.69 5.17 -0.26
N GLU A 599 -31.67 4.26 -0.29
CA GLU A 599 -32.17 3.64 -1.53
C GLU A 599 -32.65 4.69 -2.54
N GLU A 600 -33.28 5.76 -2.04
CA GLU A 600 -33.64 6.95 -2.81
C GLU A 600 -32.94 8.18 -2.21
N PHE A 601 -32.23 8.95 -3.05
CA PHE A 601 -31.47 10.10 -2.58
C PHE A 601 -32.39 11.19 -2.05
N SER A 602 -32.06 11.71 -0.87
CA SER A 602 -32.66 12.93 -0.34
C SER A 602 -31.57 13.82 0.26
N GLU A 603 -31.43 15.04 -0.26
CA GLU A 603 -30.54 16.05 0.32
C GLU A 603 -30.85 16.24 1.81
N LYS A 604 -32.14 16.35 2.17
CA LYS A 604 -32.57 16.52 3.56
C LYS A 604 -32.09 15.38 4.47
N ASN A 605 -32.28 14.12 4.06
CA ASN A 605 -31.83 12.98 4.88
C ASN A 605 -30.30 12.92 4.99
N THR A 606 -29.61 13.18 3.88
CA THR A 606 -28.15 13.25 3.81
C THR A 606 -27.60 14.29 4.79
N GLU A 607 -28.21 15.48 4.82
CA GLU A 607 -27.84 16.56 5.74
C GLU A 607 -28.13 16.20 7.19
N GLU A 608 -29.29 15.60 7.46
CA GLU A 608 -29.64 15.16 8.81
C GLU A 608 -28.65 14.12 9.33
N LYS A 609 -28.21 13.17 8.49
CA LYS A 609 -27.18 12.17 8.86
C LYS A 609 -25.83 12.83 9.13
N ALA A 610 -25.37 13.71 8.24
CA ALA A 610 -24.13 14.46 8.42
C ALA A 610 -24.15 15.33 9.70
N GLN A 611 -25.25 16.03 9.96
CA GLN A 611 -25.42 16.83 11.19
C GLN A 611 -25.47 15.94 12.45
N LYS A 612 -26.09 14.76 12.39
CA LYS A 612 -26.08 13.79 13.50
C LYS A 612 -24.67 13.34 13.84
N ILE A 613 -23.83 13.04 12.84
CA ILE A 613 -22.42 12.67 13.03
C ILE A 613 -21.63 13.86 13.58
N LEU A 614 -21.74 15.04 12.98
CA LEU A 614 -21.12 16.26 13.49
C LEU A 614 -21.51 16.57 14.94
N GLY A 615 -22.76 16.28 15.33
CA GLY A 615 -23.25 16.44 16.70
C GLY A 615 -22.46 15.65 17.75
N VAL A 616 -21.88 14.50 17.39
CA VAL A 616 -21.02 13.68 18.26
C VAL A 616 -19.73 14.42 18.60
N PHE A 617 -19.12 15.06 17.60
CA PHE A 617 -17.84 15.75 17.68
C PHE A 617 -17.96 17.25 18.03
N LYS A 618 -19.18 17.80 18.12
CA LYS A 618 -19.44 19.16 18.61
C LYS A 618 -19.26 19.31 20.13
N LYS A 619 -19.43 18.23 20.89
CA LYS A 619 -19.34 18.21 22.35
C LYS A 619 -17.99 17.67 22.79
N LYS A 620 -17.34 18.31 23.77
CA LYS A 620 -16.11 17.84 24.44
C LYS A 620 -16.40 16.55 25.23
N ASN A 621 -16.50 15.42 24.53
CA ASN A 621 -16.73 14.12 25.13
C ASN A 621 -15.43 13.32 25.17
N PRO A 622 -15.27 12.44 26.16
CA PRO A 622 -14.16 11.50 26.18
C PRO A 622 -14.23 10.54 24.98
N TYR A 623 -13.07 10.07 24.54
CA TYR A 623 -12.89 9.20 23.38
C TYR A 623 -13.89 8.03 23.31
N TRP A 624 -14.03 7.26 24.39
CA TRP A 624 -14.96 6.10 24.43
C TRP A 624 -16.39 6.47 24.09
N LYS A 625 -16.81 7.68 24.47
CA LYS A 625 -18.18 8.16 24.27
C LYS A 625 -18.38 8.64 22.84
N GLN A 626 -17.34 9.22 22.23
CA GLN A 626 -17.33 9.52 20.81
C GLN A 626 -17.43 8.24 20.00
N ARG A 627 -16.60 7.24 20.31
CA ARG A 627 -16.59 5.94 19.64
C ARG A 627 -17.94 5.23 19.77
N TYR A 628 -18.49 5.11 20.98
CA TYR A 628 -19.83 4.54 21.18
C TYR A 628 -20.92 5.28 20.38
N TRP A 629 -20.96 6.62 20.47
CA TRP A 629 -22.00 7.38 19.77
C TRP A 629 -21.83 7.35 18.26
N PHE A 630 -20.60 7.33 17.78
CA PHE A 630 -20.32 7.18 16.36
C PHE A 630 -20.86 5.84 15.85
N THR A 631 -20.56 4.73 16.55
CA THR A 631 -21.12 3.40 16.24
C THR A 631 -22.65 3.40 16.36
N GLU A 632 -23.23 3.95 17.43
CA GLU A 632 -24.69 4.02 17.61
C GLU A 632 -25.38 4.84 16.50
N LYS A 633 -24.74 5.88 15.95
CA LYS A 633 -25.35 6.65 14.87
C LYS A 633 -25.37 5.92 13.53
N ARG A 634 -24.40 5.03 13.31
CA ARG A 634 -24.24 4.29 12.05
C ARG A 634 -24.89 2.91 12.08
N LEU A 635 -24.74 2.19 13.19
CA LEU A 635 -24.95 0.74 13.27
C LEU A 635 -25.91 0.33 14.40
N VAL A 636 -26.83 1.21 14.81
CA VAL A 636 -27.74 0.89 15.92
C VAL A 636 -28.70 -0.25 15.58
N GLN A 637 -29.16 -0.39 14.33
CA GLN A 637 -30.10 -1.46 13.99
C GLN A 637 -29.41 -2.81 14.03
N GLU A 638 -28.18 -2.88 13.54
CA GLU A 638 -27.29 -4.02 13.60
C GLU A 638 -27.01 -4.39 15.06
N LEU A 639 -26.69 -3.41 15.91
CA LEU A 639 -26.49 -3.65 17.35
C LEU A 639 -27.74 -4.19 18.04
N LEU A 640 -28.92 -3.69 17.65
CA LEU A 640 -30.19 -4.17 18.20
C LEU A 640 -30.52 -5.60 17.73
N ASN A 641 -30.13 -5.95 16.51
CA ASN A 641 -30.40 -7.24 15.87
C ASN A 641 -29.32 -8.29 16.14
N ALA A 642 -28.16 -7.91 16.66
CA ALA A 642 -27.06 -8.82 16.97
C ALA A 642 -27.53 -10.02 17.83
N SER A 643 -27.25 -11.22 17.34
CA SER A 643 -27.75 -12.50 17.84
C SER A 643 -26.72 -13.29 18.67
N SER A 644 -25.67 -12.63 19.14
CA SER A 644 -24.62 -13.28 19.95
C SER A 644 -25.16 -13.80 21.28
N GLU A 645 -24.79 -15.03 21.64
CA GLU A 645 -25.14 -15.67 22.91
C GLU A 645 -24.13 -15.32 24.03
N TYR A 646 -23.25 -14.34 23.82
CA TYR A 646 -22.24 -13.93 24.79
C TYR A 646 -22.86 -13.65 26.18
N PRO A 647 -22.33 -14.25 27.26
CA PRO A 647 -23.01 -14.25 28.56
C PRO A 647 -22.80 -12.94 29.34
N ILE A 648 -23.86 -12.15 29.49
CA ILE A 648 -23.81 -10.87 30.21
C ILE A 648 -24.09 -11.08 31.71
N ARG A 649 -23.04 -10.89 32.51
CA ARG A 649 -23.10 -11.01 33.98
C ARG A 649 -23.31 -9.67 34.70
N ASN A 650 -23.01 -8.56 34.02
CA ASN A 650 -23.13 -7.20 34.58
C ASN A 650 -23.83 -6.26 33.59
N ILE A 651 -24.77 -5.45 34.09
CA ILE A 651 -25.43 -4.41 33.30
C ILE A 651 -25.18 -3.06 33.98
N ALA A 652 -24.49 -2.16 33.28
CA ALA A 652 -24.09 -0.85 33.81
C ALA A 652 -23.34 -0.94 35.17
N GLY A 653 -22.51 -1.98 35.35
CA GLY A 653 -21.75 -2.22 36.58
C GLY A 653 -22.53 -2.88 37.72
N ILE A 654 -23.77 -3.31 37.49
CA ILE A 654 -24.57 -4.03 38.48
C ILE A 654 -24.63 -5.51 38.09
N PRO A 655 -24.23 -6.45 38.98
CA PRO A 655 -24.37 -7.87 38.74
C PRO A 655 -25.82 -8.28 38.49
N VAL A 656 -26.05 -9.16 37.52
CA VAL A 656 -27.41 -9.65 37.18
C VAL A 656 -28.11 -10.25 38.41
N ALA A 657 -27.39 -11.01 39.23
CA ALA A 657 -27.91 -11.55 40.49
C ALA A 657 -28.43 -10.47 41.47
N ASN A 658 -27.88 -9.25 41.42
CA ASN A 658 -28.33 -8.12 42.25
C ASN A 658 -29.57 -7.45 41.66
N LEU A 659 -29.68 -7.38 40.33
CA LEU A 659 -30.86 -6.83 39.66
C LEU A 659 -32.11 -7.66 39.94
N ILE A 660 -31.98 -8.99 39.96
CA ILE A 660 -33.07 -9.92 40.30
C ILE A 660 -33.54 -9.70 41.75
N ARG A 661 -32.61 -9.56 42.69
CA ARG A 661 -32.91 -9.34 44.12
C ARG A 661 -33.57 -7.99 44.41
N GLY A 662 -33.17 -6.94 43.69
CA GLY A 662 -33.63 -5.58 43.94
C GLY A 662 -35.03 -5.27 43.38
N ASN A 663 -35.40 -5.79 42.21
CA ASN A 663 -36.72 -5.58 41.62
C ASN A 663 -37.01 -6.61 40.51
N ARG A 664 -37.71 -7.71 40.85
CA ARG A 664 -38.09 -8.78 39.91
C ARG A 664 -38.93 -8.31 38.72
N GLU A 665 -39.73 -7.25 38.84
CA GLU A 665 -40.50 -6.74 37.70
C GLU A 665 -39.61 -6.00 36.70
N ARG A 666 -38.53 -5.37 37.17
CA ARG A 666 -37.56 -4.69 36.31
C ARG A 666 -36.84 -5.67 35.38
N ILE A 667 -36.56 -6.90 35.81
CA ILE A 667 -35.84 -7.90 34.98
C ILE A 667 -36.65 -8.31 33.74
N LYS A 668 -37.98 -8.26 33.82
CA LYS A 668 -38.88 -8.52 32.69
C LYS A 668 -38.78 -7.46 31.59
N THR A 669 -38.31 -6.25 31.93
CA THR A 669 -38.05 -5.19 30.94
C THR A 669 -36.65 -5.30 30.31
N ILE A 670 -35.76 -6.07 30.93
CA ILE A 670 -34.37 -6.27 30.53
C ILE A 670 -34.25 -7.46 29.58
N VAL A 671 -34.92 -8.57 29.87
CA VAL A 671 -34.84 -9.82 29.11
C VAL A 671 -36.06 -9.97 28.21
N LYS A 672 -35.86 -10.16 26.90
CA LYS A 672 -36.93 -10.32 25.91
C LYS A 672 -37.38 -11.77 25.76
N ASP A 673 -36.46 -12.72 25.98
CA ASP A 673 -36.73 -14.15 25.86
C ASP A 673 -37.38 -14.71 27.14
N GLU A 674 -38.57 -15.31 27.01
CA GLU A 674 -39.32 -15.84 28.14
C GLU A 674 -38.66 -17.06 28.80
N ALA A 675 -37.96 -17.90 28.03
CA ALA A 675 -37.29 -19.09 28.54
C ALA A 675 -36.06 -18.69 29.36
N VAL A 676 -35.23 -17.78 28.82
CA VAL A 676 -34.07 -17.22 29.54
C VAL A 676 -34.53 -16.50 30.82
N LEU A 677 -35.59 -15.70 30.73
CA LEU A 677 -36.15 -15.01 31.90
C LEU A 677 -36.60 -16.00 32.98
N LYS A 678 -37.28 -17.09 32.59
CA LYS A 678 -37.72 -18.14 33.51
C LYS A 678 -36.52 -18.80 34.18
N ASP A 679 -35.53 -19.23 33.42
CA ASP A 679 -34.35 -19.93 33.95
C ASP A 679 -33.52 -19.02 34.86
N LEU A 680 -33.43 -17.72 34.53
CA LEU A 680 -32.78 -16.71 35.36
C LEU A 680 -33.53 -16.50 36.70
N LEU A 681 -34.86 -16.43 36.67
CA LEU A 681 -35.69 -16.24 37.87
C LEU A 681 -35.75 -17.48 38.77
N GLU A 682 -35.61 -18.68 38.18
CA GLU A 682 -35.51 -19.96 38.87
C GLU A 682 -34.09 -20.23 39.40
N GLY A 683 -33.10 -19.42 39.01
CA GLY A 683 -31.71 -19.54 39.44
C GLY A 683 -30.94 -20.67 38.75
N LYS A 684 -31.40 -21.12 37.57
CA LYS A 684 -30.72 -22.13 36.74
C LYS A 684 -29.54 -21.55 35.97
N ILE A 685 -29.60 -20.27 35.63
CA ILE A 685 -28.52 -19.50 35.02
C ILE A 685 -28.29 -18.22 35.83
N ASP A 686 -27.08 -17.67 35.78
CA ASP A 686 -26.68 -16.45 36.50
C ASP A 686 -26.23 -15.31 35.55
N TYR A 687 -26.44 -15.50 34.24
CA TYR A 687 -26.13 -14.56 33.17
C TYR A 687 -27.31 -14.37 32.22
N ILE A 688 -27.27 -13.33 31.40
CA ILE A 688 -28.24 -13.10 30.31
C ILE A 688 -27.48 -13.15 28.99
N PRO A 689 -27.82 -14.04 28.04
CA PRO A 689 -27.22 -14.00 26.71
C PRO A 689 -27.45 -12.64 26.04
N PHE A 690 -26.45 -12.11 25.34
CA PHE A 690 -26.54 -10.78 24.75
C PHE A 690 -27.73 -10.64 23.79
N ALA A 691 -28.02 -11.66 22.97
CA ALA A 691 -29.18 -11.74 22.08
C ALA A 691 -30.52 -11.56 22.81
N SER A 692 -30.60 -12.07 24.04
CA SER A 692 -31.82 -12.06 24.87
C SER A 692 -32.08 -10.72 25.56
N LEU A 693 -31.14 -9.77 25.51
CA LEU A 693 -31.36 -8.42 26.05
C LEU A 693 -32.33 -7.61 25.19
N SER A 694 -33.18 -6.83 25.85
CA SER A 694 -34.02 -5.85 25.16
C SER A 694 -33.17 -4.71 24.60
N GLY A 695 -33.65 -4.06 23.54
CA GLY A 695 -32.85 -3.16 22.71
C GLY A 695 -32.20 -1.99 23.44
N VAL A 696 -32.84 -1.45 24.49
CA VAL A 696 -32.22 -0.40 25.32
C VAL A 696 -31.04 -0.95 26.13
N TYR A 697 -31.11 -2.19 26.59
CA TYR A 697 -30.06 -2.79 27.40
C TYR A 697 -28.89 -3.33 26.57
N LYS A 698 -29.10 -3.77 25.32
CA LYS A 698 -27.98 -4.03 24.37
C LYS A 698 -27.07 -2.81 24.22
N LYS A 699 -27.68 -1.63 24.01
CA LYS A 699 -26.97 -0.34 23.95
C LYS A 699 -26.21 -0.01 25.23
N ILE A 700 -26.83 -0.20 26.40
CA ILE A 700 -26.21 0.06 27.70
C ILE A 700 -25.01 -0.86 27.94
N VAL A 701 -25.16 -2.14 27.62
CA VAL A 701 -24.10 -3.15 27.78
C VAL A 701 -22.94 -2.84 26.86
N PHE A 702 -23.18 -2.72 25.55
CA PHE A 702 -22.13 -2.40 24.58
C PHE A 702 -21.37 -1.12 24.95
N ARG A 703 -22.09 -0.04 25.30
CA ARG A 703 -21.49 1.20 25.82
C ARG A 703 -20.58 0.98 27.03
N SER A 704 -20.97 0.08 27.93
CA SER A 704 -20.21 -0.20 29.15
C SER A 704 -18.90 -0.91 28.84
N TYR A 705 -18.86 -1.84 27.88
CA TYR A 705 -17.63 -2.49 27.43
C TYR A 705 -16.67 -1.50 26.78
N ILE A 706 -17.14 -0.68 25.83
CA ILE A 706 -16.29 0.35 25.19
C ILE A 706 -15.75 1.35 26.23
N ARG A 707 -16.61 1.81 27.16
CA ARG A 707 -16.18 2.68 28.24
C ARG A 707 -15.08 2.02 29.07
N ARG A 708 -15.34 0.80 29.56
CA ARG A 708 -14.46 0.07 30.46
C ARG A 708 -13.09 -0.14 29.83
N ALA A 709 -13.03 -0.64 28.58
CA ALA A 709 -11.78 -0.89 27.87
C ALA A 709 -10.92 0.38 27.76
N VAL A 710 -11.50 1.49 27.31
CA VAL A 710 -10.76 2.76 27.18
C VAL A 710 -10.36 3.32 28.54
N THR A 711 -11.25 3.30 29.53
CA THR A 711 -10.93 3.88 30.84
C THR A 711 -9.90 3.07 31.60
N GLU A 712 -9.96 1.74 31.56
CA GLU A 712 -8.97 0.88 32.23
C GLU A 712 -7.61 0.94 31.53
N SER A 713 -7.58 1.04 30.19
CA SER A 713 -6.33 1.22 29.42
C SER A 713 -5.60 2.52 29.74
N ARG A 714 -6.33 3.55 30.18
CA ARG A 714 -5.79 4.87 30.54
C ARG A 714 -5.62 5.07 32.07
N ASP A 715 -6.03 4.11 32.89
CA ASP A 715 -5.98 4.22 34.35
C ASP A 715 -4.62 3.79 34.89
N GLU A 716 -3.94 4.70 35.60
CA GLU A 716 -2.59 4.46 36.11
C GLU A 716 -2.50 3.35 37.18
N ASN A 717 -3.57 3.08 37.92
CA ASN A 717 -3.59 1.96 38.87
C ASN A 717 -3.75 0.64 38.12
N LYS A 718 -4.63 0.58 37.11
CA LYS A 718 -4.78 -0.60 36.26
C LYS A 718 -3.51 -0.92 35.46
N LYS A 719 -2.81 0.10 34.97
CA LYS A 719 -1.49 -0.06 34.36
C LYS A 719 -0.47 -0.63 35.33
N ARG A 720 -0.44 -0.14 36.58
CA ARG A 720 0.46 -0.66 37.63
C ARG A 720 0.15 -2.12 37.99
N GLU A 721 -1.13 -2.48 38.10
CA GLU A 721 -1.56 -3.87 38.33
C GLU A 721 -1.10 -4.78 37.19
N ALA A 722 -1.27 -4.34 35.94
CA ALA A 722 -0.79 -5.07 34.75
C ALA A 722 0.74 -5.17 34.70
N ASP A 723 1.46 -4.10 35.04
CA ASP A 723 2.94 -4.10 35.12
C ASP A 723 3.45 -5.20 36.08
N ILE A 724 2.90 -5.22 37.30
CA ILE A 724 3.28 -6.21 38.33
C ILE A 724 2.98 -7.62 37.82
N ARG A 725 1.76 -7.86 37.34
CA ARG A 725 1.35 -9.14 36.79
C ARG A 725 2.28 -9.60 35.66
N ASN A 726 2.54 -8.74 34.69
CA ASN A 726 3.35 -9.06 33.51
C ASN A 726 4.81 -9.38 33.86
N ARG A 727 5.35 -8.75 34.92
CA ARG A 727 6.67 -9.11 35.48
C ARG A 727 6.63 -10.46 36.19
N GLU A 728 5.57 -10.77 36.93
CA GLU A 728 5.42 -12.03 37.67
C GLU A 728 5.21 -13.26 36.77
N ILE A 729 4.48 -13.09 35.66
CA ILE A 729 4.19 -14.19 34.72
C ILE A 729 5.27 -14.39 33.65
N LEU A 730 6.33 -13.57 33.66
CA LEU A 730 7.41 -13.63 32.69
C LEU A 730 8.06 -15.02 32.67
N GLN A 731 8.27 -15.55 31.46
CA GLN A 731 8.99 -16.79 31.22
C GLN A 731 10.06 -16.56 30.15
N GLN A 732 11.13 -17.35 30.19
CA GLN A 732 12.17 -17.29 29.14
C GLN A 732 11.61 -17.75 27.79
N ASP A 733 10.70 -18.72 27.84
CA ASP A 733 9.93 -19.25 26.72
C ASP A 733 8.45 -19.00 26.98
N LEU A 734 7.73 -18.48 25.99
CA LEU A 734 6.30 -18.25 26.09
C LEU A 734 5.57 -19.58 26.24
N GLY A 735 5.16 -19.90 27.46
CA GLY A 735 4.29 -21.04 27.72
C GLY A 735 2.85 -20.73 27.34
N LEU A 736 2.39 -21.24 26.20
CA LEU A 736 0.98 -21.26 25.83
C LEU A 736 0.27 -22.46 26.47
N GLN A 737 -0.98 -22.26 26.91
CA GLN A 737 -1.82 -23.29 27.51
C GLN A 737 -3.18 -23.35 26.81
N GLU A 738 -3.87 -24.49 26.93
CA GLU A 738 -5.25 -24.63 26.43
C GLU A 738 -6.12 -23.50 26.99
N GLY A 739 -6.82 -22.79 26.12
CA GLY A 739 -7.66 -21.66 26.52
C GLY A 739 -7.00 -20.28 26.50
N ASP A 740 -5.69 -20.19 26.22
CA ASP A 740 -5.04 -18.90 25.97
C ASP A 740 -5.58 -18.26 24.68
N TYR A 741 -5.81 -16.94 24.72
CA TYR A 741 -6.35 -16.17 23.61
C TYR A 741 -5.24 -15.37 22.95
N PHE A 742 -5.31 -15.23 21.62
CA PHE A 742 -4.41 -14.36 20.90
C PHE A 742 -5.09 -13.70 19.70
N HIS A 743 -4.73 -12.43 19.48
CA HIS A 743 -5.29 -11.58 18.44
C HIS A 743 -4.17 -11.06 17.54
N GLY A 744 -4.29 -11.30 16.24
CA GLY A 744 -3.36 -10.79 15.24
C GLY A 744 -3.73 -9.37 14.84
N THR A 745 -2.74 -8.49 14.80
CA THR A 745 -2.92 -7.10 14.34
C THR A 745 -1.61 -6.57 13.75
N ARG A 746 -1.63 -5.32 13.27
CA ARG A 746 -0.46 -4.65 12.69
C ARG A 746 0.26 -3.82 13.75
N LEU A 747 1.59 -3.75 13.66
CA LEU A 747 2.43 -3.00 14.61
C LEU A 747 2.04 -1.51 14.71
N ASN A 748 1.69 -0.88 13.60
CA ASN A 748 1.24 0.52 13.58
C ASN A 748 -0.07 0.76 14.37
N MET A 749 -0.82 -0.28 14.74
CA MET A 749 -2.01 -0.17 15.59
C MET A 749 -1.68 -0.24 17.07
N LEU A 750 -0.48 -0.71 17.44
CA LEU A 750 -0.10 -0.99 18.82
C LEU A 750 -0.26 0.24 19.74
N SER A 751 0.21 1.41 19.32
CA SER A 751 0.12 2.64 20.12
C SER A 751 -1.33 3.01 20.47
N GLY A 752 -2.25 2.87 19.50
CA GLY A 752 -3.68 3.12 19.68
C GLY A 752 -4.34 2.09 20.59
N ILE A 753 -3.97 0.81 20.44
CA ILE A 753 -4.45 -0.30 21.28
C ILE A 753 -3.95 -0.13 22.71
N LEU A 754 -2.67 0.18 22.92
CA LEU A 754 -2.07 0.40 24.23
C LEU A 754 -2.74 1.57 24.97
N LEU A 755 -3.06 2.64 24.24
CA LEU A 755 -3.70 3.84 24.80
C LEU A 755 -5.20 3.68 25.06
N ASN A 756 -5.94 2.96 24.22
CA ASN A 756 -7.41 2.95 24.21
C ASN A 756 -8.05 1.57 24.40
N GLY A 757 -7.27 0.51 24.42
CA GLY A 757 -7.73 -0.88 24.34
C GLY A 757 -7.92 -1.35 22.90
N ASN A 758 -8.02 -2.66 22.72
CA ASN A 758 -8.39 -3.30 21.47
C ASN A 758 -9.91 -3.18 21.28
N LEU A 759 -10.33 -2.25 20.43
CA LEU A 759 -11.75 -1.97 20.14
C LEU A 759 -12.24 -2.81 18.96
N THR A 760 -13.54 -3.12 18.91
CA THR A 760 -14.09 -3.83 17.73
C THR A 760 -13.97 -3.01 16.45
N GLU A 761 -14.01 -3.70 15.32
CA GLU A 761 -14.00 -3.07 14.01
C GLU A 761 -15.21 -2.15 13.79
N GLU A 762 -16.41 -2.47 14.30
CA GLU A 762 -17.58 -1.56 14.21
C GLU A 762 -17.35 -0.24 14.96
N THR A 763 -16.47 -0.27 15.95
CA THR A 763 -16.07 0.90 16.73
C THR A 763 -14.98 1.71 16.03
N LEU A 764 -14.17 1.06 15.18
CA LEU A 764 -12.99 1.63 14.53
C LEU A 764 -13.12 1.93 13.03
N ARG A 765 -13.92 1.17 12.28
CA ARG A 765 -14.14 1.26 10.81
C ARG A 765 -15.64 1.34 10.46
N GLY A 766 -16.49 0.70 11.27
CA GLY A 766 -17.94 0.86 11.22
C GLY A 766 -18.62 0.07 10.09
N THR A 767 -18.01 -1.04 9.67
CA THR A 767 -18.62 -2.05 8.82
C THR A 767 -19.14 -3.21 9.66
N THR A 768 -20.24 -3.83 9.25
CA THR A 768 -20.76 -5.11 9.81
C THR A 768 -20.92 -6.17 8.71
N LYS A 769 -20.55 -5.85 7.46
CA LYS A 769 -21.03 -6.50 6.23
C LYS A 769 -20.61 -7.96 6.05
N THR A 770 -19.70 -8.49 6.88
CA THR A 770 -19.04 -9.78 6.64
C THR A 770 -18.94 -10.68 7.88
N TYR A 771 -19.50 -10.29 9.03
CA TYR A 771 -19.27 -11.01 10.29
C TYR A 771 -20.49 -11.81 10.76
N SER A 772 -20.26 -13.06 11.15
CA SER A 772 -21.25 -13.88 11.87
C SER A 772 -21.58 -13.27 13.24
N ASN A 773 -20.62 -12.59 13.88
CA ASN A 773 -20.75 -12.01 15.22
C ASN A 773 -20.27 -10.56 15.30
N PRO A 774 -21.03 -9.60 14.75
CA PRO A 774 -20.65 -8.20 14.85
C PRO A 774 -20.55 -7.75 16.31
N PHE A 775 -19.80 -6.70 16.57
CA PHE A 775 -19.56 -6.08 17.87
C PHE A 775 -18.72 -6.92 18.84
N HIS A 776 -17.97 -7.89 18.35
CA HIS A 776 -16.99 -8.67 19.13
C HIS A 776 -15.56 -8.42 18.64
N VAL A 777 -14.61 -8.58 19.56
CA VAL A 777 -13.19 -8.69 19.22
C VAL A 777 -12.89 -10.18 19.06
N ASP A 778 -12.27 -10.50 17.93
CA ASP A 778 -12.01 -11.87 17.51
C ASP A 778 -10.65 -12.34 18.00
N PHE A 779 -10.61 -13.56 18.54
CA PHE A 779 -9.41 -14.21 19.02
C PHE A 779 -9.31 -15.61 18.45
N SER A 780 -8.08 -15.99 18.12
CA SER A 780 -7.73 -17.41 18.06
C SER A 780 -7.47 -17.92 19.47
N ARG A 781 -7.81 -19.17 19.71
CA ARG A 781 -7.67 -19.84 21.01
C ARG A 781 -6.75 -21.04 20.86
N VAL A 782 -5.85 -21.21 21.83
CA VAL A 782 -5.02 -22.41 21.91
C VAL A 782 -5.92 -23.59 22.28
N THR A 783 -5.98 -24.59 21.41
CA THR A 783 -6.83 -25.76 21.59
C THR A 783 -6.15 -26.83 22.43
N LYS A 784 -6.96 -27.76 22.96
CA LYS A 784 -6.43 -28.97 23.60
C LYS A 784 -5.53 -29.78 22.66
N GLN A 785 -5.92 -29.87 21.39
CA GLN A 785 -5.17 -30.60 20.37
C GLN A 785 -3.78 -29.97 20.13
N ASP A 786 -3.67 -28.65 20.16
CA ASP A 786 -2.37 -27.96 20.00
C ASP A 786 -1.39 -28.38 21.11
N ILE A 787 -1.89 -28.44 22.35
CA ILE A 787 -1.10 -28.83 23.52
C ILE A 787 -0.76 -30.33 23.48
N GLU A 788 -1.73 -31.21 23.22
CA GLU A 788 -1.51 -32.66 23.15
C GLU A 788 -0.57 -33.06 22.01
N SER A 789 -0.64 -32.35 20.88
CA SER A 789 0.25 -32.55 19.72
C SER A 789 1.64 -31.93 19.91
N LYS A 790 1.86 -31.16 20.98
CA LYS A 790 3.11 -30.47 21.30
C LYS A 790 3.59 -29.57 20.17
N PHE A 791 2.67 -28.85 19.53
CA PHE A 791 3.06 -27.86 18.53
C PHE A 791 3.88 -26.72 19.17
N SER A 792 4.85 -26.21 18.42
CA SER A 792 5.61 -25.03 18.82
C SER A 792 4.72 -23.79 18.77
N VAL A 793 5.11 -22.76 19.52
CA VAL A 793 4.40 -21.47 19.56
C VAL A 793 4.24 -20.89 18.16
N ASP A 794 5.28 -20.97 17.32
CA ASP A 794 5.21 -20.43 15.96
C ASP A 794 4.18 -21.15 15.08
N VAL A 795 4.07 -22.47 15.21
CA VAL A 795 3.08 -23.29 14.49
C VAL A 795 1.66 -22.93 14.93
N ILE A 796 1.42 -22.83 16.25
CA ILE A 796 0.12 -22.45 16.81
C ILE A 796 -0.30 -21.07 16.30
N LEU A 797 0.62 -20.09 16.34
CA LEU A 797 0.32 -18.72 15.93
C LEU A 797 0.12 -18.60 14.40
N LYS A 798 1.00 -19.21 13.59
CA LYS A 798 0.94 -19.11 12.11
C LYS A 798 -0.22 -19.87 11.49
N HIS A 799 -0.69 -20.95 12.12
CA HIS A 799 -1.82 -21.73 11.59
C HIS A 799 -3.18 -21.28 12.13
N SER A 800 -3.19 -20.27 13.00
CA SER A 800 -4.41 -19.66 13.52
C SER A 800 -5.07 -18.71 12.53
N MET A 801 -6.34 -18.37 12.77
CA MET A 801 -7.01 -17.29 12.04
C MET A 801 -6.43 -15.91 12.35
N ALA A 802 -5.84 -15.74 13.53
CA ALA A 802 -5.11 -14.52 13.87
C ALA A 802 -3.91 -14.27 12.95
N ALA A 803 -3.36 -15.29 12.28
CA ALA A 803 -2.25 -15.12 11.34
C ALA A 803 -2.64 -14.26 10.13
N ILE A 804 -3.87 -14.39 9.63
CA ILE A 804 -4.38 -13.65 8.45
C ILE A 804 -4.26 -12.15 8.69
N TYR A 805 -4.73 -11.68 9.85
CA TYR A 805 -4.69 -10.27 10.23
C TYR A 805 -3.27 -9.75 10.50
N ALA A 806 -2.30 -10.65 10.67
CA ALA A 806 -0.88 -10.36 10.85
C ALA A 806 -0.04 -10.60 9.57
N GLU A 807 -0.65 -10.93 8.43
CA GLU A 807 0.02 -11.35 7.18
C GLU A 807 0.05 -10.33 6.04
N GLU A 808 -0.71 -9.24 6.09
CA GLU A 808 -0.80 -8.30 4.97
C GLU A 808 0.48 -7.46 4.79
N ARG A 809 1.38 -7.92 3.92
CA ARG A 809 2.43 -7.09 3.31
C ARG A 809 1.81 -6.32 2.14
N HIS A 810 1.42 -5.07 2.37
CA HIS A 810 1.14 -4.15 1.27
C HIS A 810 2.47 -3.70 0.65
N HIS A 811 2.72 -4.07 -0.60
CA HIS A 811 3.89 -3.61 -1.35
C HIS A 811 3.76 -2.10 -1.64
N GLY A 812 4.55 -1.28 -0.94
CA GLY A 812 4.68 0.16 -1.20
C GLY A 812 4.26 1.11 -0.08
N GLU A 813 3.82 0.62 1.08
CA GLU A 813 3.48 1.46 2.24
C GLU A 813 4.54 1.37 3.36
N ASP A 814 4.51 2.39 4.24
CA ASP A 814 5.42 2.68 5.36
C ASP A 814 5.92 1.42 6.10
N ILE A 815 7.19 1.41 6.53
CA ILE A 815 7.86 0.24 7.13
C ILE A 815 7.08 -0.33 8.34
N ASN A 816 6.34 0.54 9.03
CA ASN A 816 5.54 0.20 10.21
C ASN A 816 4.25 -0.56 9.87
N MET A 817 3.76 -0.46 8.63
CA MET A 817 2.60 -1.20 8.13
C MET A 817 2.95 -2.63 7.70
N GLN A 818 4.25 -2.98 7.66
CA GLN A 818 4.76 -4.26 7.15
C GLN A 818 4.89 -5.36 8.23
N PHE A 819 4.82 -4.99 9.52
CA PHE A 819 5.05 -5.93 10.63
C PHE A 819 3.76 -6.33 11.34
N GLY A 820 3.43 -7.62 11.30
CA GLY A 820 2.36 -8.22 12.10
C GLY A 820 2.82 -8.58 13.51
N ILE A 821 1.90 -8.43 14.47
CA ILE A 821 2.08 -8.80 15.88
C ILE A 821 0.90 -9.62 16.38
N PHE A 822 1.11 -10.42 17.42
CA PHE A 822 0.05 -11.08 18.17
C PHE A 822 -0.03 -10.53 19.58
N LEU A 823 -1.22 -10.15 20.02
CA LEU A 823 -1.52 -9.78 21.40
C LEU A 823 -1.99 -11.05 22.12
N VAL A 824 -1.25 -11.48 23.14
CA VAL A 824 -1.55 -12.69 23.91
C VAL A 824 -2.26 -12.30 25.21
N MET A 825 -3.32 -13.02 25.53
CA MET A 825 -4.12 -12.84 26.73
C MET A 825 -4.39 -14.20 27.38
N LYS A 826 -4.00 -14.30 28.64
CA LYS A 826 -4.21 -15.47 29.48
C LYS A 826 -5.42 -15.21 30.33
N ARG A 827 -6.54 -15.84 29.99
CA ARG A 827 -7.88 -15.55 30.55
C ARG A 827 -7.97 -15.69 32.07
N GLU A 828 -7.07 -16.46 32.68
CA GLU A 828 -6.99 -16.65 34.14
C GLU A 828 -6.22 -15.55 34.88
N ASN A 829 -5.37 -14.79 34.17
CA ASN A 829 -4.45 -13.84 34.78
C ASN A 829 -5.03 -12.42 34.92
N SER A 830 -6.08 -12.10 34.17
CA SER A 830 -6.72 -10.79 34.18
C SER A 830 -8.12 -10.84 34.78
N ASP A 831 -8.47 -9.88 35.64
CA ASP A 831 -9.84 -9.67 36.13
C ASP A 831 -10.82 -9.26 35.01
N PHE A 832 -10.31 -8.91 33.82
CA PHE A 832 -11.14 -8.53 32.70
C PHE A 832 -11.85 -9.74 32.08
N GLU A 833 -13.15 -9.85 32.35
CA GLU A 833 -14.00 -10.96 31.92
C GLU A 833 -13.43 -12.34 32.36
N ALA A 834 -12.75 -12.39 33.52
CA ALA A 834 -12.29 -13.64 34.12
C ALA A 834 -13.44 -14.65 34.25
N GLY A 835 -13.21 -15.90 33.84
CA GLY A 835 -14.20 -16.97 33.90
C GLY A 835 -15.38 -16.85 32.92
N VAL A 836 -15.32 -15.91 31.97
CA VAL A 836 -16.32 -15.77 30.90
C VAL A 836 -15.80 -16.42 29.61
N ASP A 837 -16.08 -17.71 29.40
CA ASP A 837 -15.73 -18.38 28.16
C ASP A 837 -16.89 -18.34 27.16
N TYR A 838 -16.63 -17.85 25.95
CA TYR A 838 -17.58 -17.87 24.84
C TYR A 838 -16.82 -18.13 23.54
N THR A 839 -17.12 -19.28 22.95
CA THR A 839 -16.47 -19.81 21.75
C THR A 839 -17.53 -20.35 20.80
N GLU A 840 -17.33 -20.12 19.50
CA GLU A 840 -18.16 -20.77 18.46
C GLU A 840 -17.54 -22.06 17.93
N ALA A 841 -16.23 -22.20 18.11
CA ALA A 841 -15.44 -23.38 17.79
C ALA A 841 -14.27 -23.48 18.77
N ASP A 842 -13.70 -24.67 18.94
CA ASP A 842 -12.62 -24.91 19.91
C ASP A 842 -11.41 -23.98 19.72
N SER A 843 -11.12 -23.57 18.48
CA SER A 843 -10.00 -22.69 18.11
C SER A 843 -10.36 -21.21 18.00
N TYR A 844 -11.61 -20.82 18.26
CA TYR A 844 -12.10 -19.46 18.03
C TYR A 844 -12.86 -18.89 19.24
N GLY A 845 -12.37 -17.77 19.75
CA GLY A 845 -12.92 -17.08 20.91
C GLY A 845 -13.38 -15.66 20.57
N LEU A 846 -14.43 -15.21 21.23
CA LEU A 846 -15.00 -13.88 21.05
C LEU A 846 -15.05 -13.13 22.37
N ILE A 847 -14.85 -11.81 22.34
CA ILE A 847 -15.12 -10.93 23.49
C ILE A 847 -15.99 -9.76 23.02
N LEU A 848 -17.13 -9.55 23.67
CA LEU A 848 -18.04 -8.47 23.31
C LEU A 848 -17.38 -7.08 23.51
N GLY A 849 -17.51 -6.21 22.51
CA GLY A 849 -17.25 -4.78 22.61
C GLY A 849 -15.78 -4.35 22.48
N ALA A 850 -14.96 -4.61 23.50
CA ALA A 850 -13.58 -4.17 23.50
C ALA A 850 -12.80 -4.82 24.65
N VAL A 851 -11.47 -4.87 24.51
CA VAL A 851 -10.57 -5.39 25.53
C VAL A 851 -9.57 -4.30 25.95
N PRO A 852 -9.37 -4.03 27.25
CA PRO A 852 -8.39 -3.06 27.70
C PRO A 852 -6.96 -3.54 27.43
N SER A 853 -6.03 -2.62 27.18
CA SER A 853 -4.61 -2.96 27.01
C SER A 853 -3.98 -3.57 28.25
N THR A 854 -4.51 -3.25 29.44
CA THR A 854 -4.08 -3.82 30.72
C THR A 854 -4.44 -5.31 30.89
N ALA A 855 -5.22 -5.89 29.96
CA ALA A 855 -5.46 -7.33 29.88
C ALA A 855 -4.48 -8.06 28.94
N ILE A 856 -3.56 -7.35 28.28
CA ILE A 856 -2.52 -7.96 27.44
C ILE A 856 -1.40 -8.47 28.36
N ASP A 857 -1.11 -9.77 28.24
CA ASP A 857 -0.10 -10.45 29.04
C ASP A 857 1.24 -10.56 28.31
N ALA A 858 1.22 -10.65 26.98
CA ALA A 858 2.43 -10.66 26.16
C ALA A 858 2.15 -10.16 24.74
N ILE A 859 3.21 -9.76 24.05
CA ILE A 859 3.19 -9.46 22.62
C ILE A 859 4.17 -10.39 21.91
N VAL A 860 3.75 -10.98 20.79
CA VAL A 860 4.63 -11.79 19.94
C VAL A 860 4.86 -11.07 18.61
N LEU A 861 6.12 -10.88 18.24
CA LEU A 861 6.50 -10.27 16.98
C LEU A 861 6.70 -11.33 15.90
N ARG A 862 6.13 -11.12 14.71
CA ARG A 862 6.45 -11.99 13.55
C ARG A 862 7.88 -11.77 13.05
N ASP A 863 8.38 -10.54 13.16
CA ASP A 863 9.75 -10.17 12.79
C ASP A 863 10.41 -9.43 13.97
N ALA A 864 11.54 -9.95 14.45
CA ALA A 864 12.29 -9.36 15.55
C ALA A 864 12.79 -7.94 15.26
N LYS A 865 12.89 -7.52 13.98
CA LYS A 865 13.22 -6.14 13.61
C LYS A 865 12.20 -5.12 14.12
N ALA A 866 10.96 -5.54 14.38
CA ALA A 866 9.92 -4.71 14.96
C ALA A 866 10.14 -4.38 16.45
N LEU A 867 11.10 -5.02 17.13
CA LEU A 867 11.30 -4.89 18.57
C LEU A 867 11.52 -3.46 19.02
N ALA A 868 12.34 -2.69 18.31
CA ALA A 868 12.65 -1.31 18.69
C ALA A 868 11.39 -0.42 18.73
N ILE A 869 10.49 -0.59 17.77
CA ILE A 869 9.22 0.16 17.68
C ILE A 869 8.26 -0.31 18.78
N ALA A 870 8.07 -1.64 18.91
CA ALA A 870 7.17 -2.20 19.93
C ALA A 870 7.61 -1.81 21.35
N ALA A 871 8.90 -1.94 21.66
CA ALA A 871 9.46 -1.61 22.96
C ALA A 871 9.30 -0.10 23.28
N LYS A 872 9.49 0.77 22.29
CA LYS A 872 9.24 2.21 22.44
C LYS A 872 7.76 2.47 22.78
N GLU A 873 6.81 1.90 22.05
CA GLU A 873 5.38 2.12 22.32
C GLU A 873 4.94 1.59 23.69
N ILE A 874 5.48 0.45 24.13
CA ILE A 874 5.23 -0.11 25.47
C ILE A 874 5.79 0.82 26.55
N ALA A 875 7.03 1.30 26.39
CA ALA A 875 7.65 2.26 27.31
C ALA A 875 6.82 3.54 27.40
N GLU A 876 6.44 4.13 26.26
CA GLU A 876 5.63 5.36 26.20
C GLU A 876 4.24 5.19 26.82
N ASN A 877 3.67 3.98 26.79
CA ASN A 877 2.38 3.69 27.42
C ASN A 877 2.45 3.55 28.95
N GLY A 878 3.63 3.25 29.51
CA GLY A 878 3.89 3.38 30.95
C GLY A 878 3.65 2.12 31.79
N PHE A 879 3.54 0.93 31.20
CA PHE A 879 3.63 -0.34 31.91
C PHE A 879 4.34 -1.41 31.06
N TYR A 880 5.01 -2.35 31.72
CA TYR A 880 5.74 -3.42 31.07
C TYR A 880 4.80 -4.48 30.47
N ILE A 881 5.11 -4.88 29.24
CA ILE A 881 4.52 -6.05 28.57
C ILE A 881 5.69 -6.85 27.98
N PRO A 882 5.85 -8.14 28.30
CA PRO A 882 6.90 -8.96 27.72
C PRO A 882 6.68 -9.12 26.22
N VAL A 883 7.76 -8.97 25.45
CA VAL A 883 7.75 -9.14 23.99
C VAL A 883 8.55 -10.38 23.64
N TYR A 884 7.98 -11.27 22.84
CA TYR A 884 8.61 -12.50 22.38
C TYR A 884 8.78 -12.49 20.86
N ASP A 885 9.73 -13.28 20.36
CA ASP A 885 9.82 -13.60 18.94
C ASP A 885 8.73 -14.61 18.54
N ILE A 886 8.60 -14.87 17.23
CA ILE A 886 7.59 -15.80 16.72
C ILE A 886 7.73 -17.23 17.26
N ASN A 887 8.90 -17.62 17.74
CA ASN A 887 9.17 -18.93 18.34
C ASN A 887 8.86 -18.96 19.84
N GLY A 888 8.43 -17.84 20.41
CA GLY A 888 8.15 -17.69 21.83
C GLY A 888 9.38 -17.40 22.68
N LYS A 889 10.51 -16.97 22.12
CA LYS A 889 11.71 -16.57 22.89
C LYS A 889 11.61 -15.11 23.32
N ILE A 890 11.91 -14.83 24.59
CA ILE A 890 11.83 -13.45 25.11
C ILE A 890 12.80 -12.51 24.37
N LEU A 891 12.28 -11.34 23.97
CA LEU A 891 13.02 -10.27 23.30
C LEU A 891 13.10 -8.98 24.14
N LEU A 892 12.07 -8.68 24.93
CA LEU A 892 12.04 -7.51 25.83
C LEU A 892 11.88 -7.95 27.28
N THR A 893 12.93 -7.81 28.07
CA THR A 893 12.92 -8.10 29.51
C THR A 893 12.43 -6.88 30.32
N PRO A 894 12.06 -7.06 31.60
CA PRO A 894 11.75 -5.94 32.49
C PRO A 894 12.94 -5.00 32.67
N GLU A 895 14.17 -5.54 32.71
CA GLU A 895 15.39 -4.75 32.80
C GLU A 895 15.60 -3.87 31.55
N ASP A 896 15.38 -4.41 30.35
CA ASP A 896 15.45 -3.64 29.10
C ASP A 896 14.44 -2.50 29.11
N TYR A 897 13.20 -2.81 29.51
CA TYR A 897 12.13 -1.82 29.65
C TYR A 897 12.49 -0.71 30.65
N ASP A 898 13.02 -1.07 31.83
CA ASP A 898 13.38 -0.12 32.87
C ASP A 898 14.56 0.77 32.43
N VAL A 899 15.54 0.22 31.70
CA VAL A 899 16.63 0.99 31.08
C VAL A 899 16.09 1.97 30.05
N MET A 900 15.20 1.56 29.14
CA MET A 900 14.60 2.45 28.15
C MET A 900 13.80 3.58 28.80
N LYS A 901 13.02 3.23 29.83
CA LYS A 901 12.21 4.18 30.59
C LYS A 901 13.10 5.20 31.30
N ALA A 902 14.19 4.77 31.93
CA ALA A 902 15.16 5.63 32.58
C ALA A 902 15.90 6.53 31.56
N ASP A 903 16.34 5.98 30.43
CA ASP A 903 17.05 6.75 29.39
C ASP A 903 16.23 7.94 28.90
N ARG A 904 14.94 7.74 28.61
CA ARG A 904 14.04 8.80 28.15
C ARG A 904 13.29 9.53 29.27
N ASN A 905 13.62 9.25 30.54
CA ASN A 905 12.95 9.86 31.70
C ASN A 905 11.42 9.70 31.68
N ILE A 906 10.97 8.57 31.12
CA ILE A 906 9.57 8.19 31.03
C ILE A 906 9.07 7.85 32.44
N GLY A 907 7.89 8.35 32.80
CA GLY A 907 7.29 8.20 34.13
C GLY A 907 7.63 9.30 35.14
N ASN A 908 8.80 9.93 35.05
CA ASN A 908 9.11 11.14 35.85
C ASN A 908 8.49 12.40 35.24
N VAL A 909 8.36 12.42 33.91
CA VAL A 909 7.75 13.52 33.15
C VAL A 909 6.46 13.00 32.50
N PRO A 910 5.29 13.06 33.17
CA PRO A 910 4.04 12.59 32.59
C PRO A 910 3.60 13.48 31.41
N VAL A 911 2.90 12.88 30.45
CA VAL A 911 2.36 13.56 29.27
C VAL A 911 0.84 13.50 29.33
N GLU A 912 0.20 14.65 29.15
CA GLU A 912 -1.26 14.72 29.10
C GLU A 912 -1.77 14.13 27.77
N VAL A 913 -2.77 13.25 27.84
CA VAL A 913 -3.46 12.72 26.66
C VAL A 913 -4.68 13.59 26.38
N TRP A 914 -4.72 14.21 25.21
CA TRP A 914 -5.84 15.03 24.77
C TRP A 914 -6.61 14.31 23.67
N ASP A 915 -7.91 14.14 23.88
CA ASP A 915 -8.79 13.60 22.84
C ASP A 915 -9.00 14.64 21.73
N ASN A 916 -9.13 14.19 20.49
CA ASN A 916 -9.46 15.08 19.36
C ASN A 916 -10.77 15.86 19.54
N SER A 917 -11.64 15.46 20.47
CA SER A 917 -12.83 16.22 20.88
C SER A 917 -12.53 17.62 21.42
N LEU A 918 -11.29 17.86 21.82
CA LEU A 918 -10.79 19.13 22.33
C LEU A 918 -10.28 20.04 21.20
N LYS A 919 -10.12 19.53 19.97
CA LYS A 919 -9.77 20.33 18.78
C LYS A 919 -10.89 21.30 18.46
N THR A 920 -10.56 22.59 18.36
CA THR A 920 -11.50 23.70 18.14
C THR A 920 -11.19 24.54 16.91
N GLY A 921 -10.04 24.35 16.27
CA GLY A 921 -9.64 25.08 15.06
C GLY A 921 -8.58 24.33 14.28
N GLU A 922 -8.32 24.79 13.06
CA GLU A 922 -7.40 24.15 12.10
C GLU A 922 -5.99 24.76 12.14
N GLN A 923 -5.10 24.17 11.35
CA GLN A 923 -3.73 24.62 11.11
C GLN A 923 -3.70 26.07 10.61
N LYS A 924 -2.79 26.89 11.16
CA LYS A 924 -2.57 28.29 10.77
C LYS A 924 -1.19 28.56 10.15
N GLY A 925 -0.31 27.55 10.10
CA GLY A 925 1.06 27.64 9.56
C GLY A 925 1.39 26.49 8.60
N SER A 926 2.66 26.31 8.24
CA SER A 926 3.11 25.26 7.31
C SER A 926 3.25 23.87 7.94
N ASN A 927 3.53 23.80 9.25
CA ASN A 927 3.67 22.53 9.97
C ASN A 927 2.31 21.98 10.44
N PRO A 928 2.12 20.64 10.45
CA PRO A 928 0.91 20.01 10.99
C PRO A 928 0.56 20.54 12.39
N ALA A 929 -0.61 21.14 12.54
CA ALA A 929 -1.01 21.79 13.78
C ALA A 929 -2.52 21.95 13.90
N ALA A 930 -3.02 22.22 15.12
CA ALA A 930 -4.41 22.56 15.34
C ALA A 930 -4.62 23.36 16.63
N GLU A 931 -5.75 24.08 16.72
CA GLU A 931 -6.16 24.71 17.97
C GLU A 931 -6.92 23.73 18.86
N PHE A 932 -6.63 23.74 20.15
CA PHE A 932 -7.31 22.95 21.17
C PHE A 932 -7.86 23.86 22.26
N THR A 933 -9.07 23.56 22.73
CA THR A 933 -9.64 24.22 23.92
C THR A 933 -9.85 23.20 25.03
N VAL A 934 -9.02 23.28 26.06
CA VAL A 934 -9.05 22.36 27.20
C VAL A 934 -9.74 22.97 28.41
N PRO A 935 -10.34 22.18 29.31
CA PRO A 935 -10.82 22.68 30.59
C PRO A 935 -9.66 23.17 31.45
N GLY A 936 -9.71 24.41 31.93
CA GLY A 936 -8.77 24.97 32.91
C GLY A 936 -9.45 25.30 34.24
N LYS A 937 -8.65 25.65 35.26
CA LYS A 937 -9.15 25.99 36.61
C LYS A 937 -10.04 27.23 36.60
N ASP A 938 -9.71 28.22 35.79
CA ASP A 938 -10.39 29.52 35.71
C ASP A 938 -11.31 29.66 34.49
N GLY A 939 -11.56 28.53 33.80
CA GLY A 939 -12.33 28.49 32.57
C GLY A 939 -11.58 27.77 31.44
N PRO A 940 -12.17 27.72 30.23
CA PRO A 940 -11.53 27.07 29.08
C PRO A 940 -10.23 27.78 28.68
N GLU A 941 -9.17 27.01 28.46
CA GLU A 941 -7.89 27.51 27.97
C GLU A 941 -7.67 27.09 26.51
N ARG A 942 -7.16 28.02 25.70
CA ARG A 942 -6.88 27.80 24.28
C ARG A 942 -5.40 27.57 24.05
N PHE A 943 -5.07 26.54 23.27
CA PHE A 943 -3.72 26.16 22.89
C PHE A 943 -3.63 26.01 21.38
N TYR A 944 -2.50 26.40 20.82
CA TYR A 944 -2.08 26.00 19.48
C TYR A 944 -1.09 24.85 19.63
N VAL A 945 -1.42 23.69 19.07
CA VAL A 945 -0.63 22.45 19.21
C VAL A 945 0.05 22.16 17.88
N LYS A 946 1.39 22.15 17.88
CA LYS A 946 2.22 21.76 16.73
C LYS A 946 2.61 20.30 16.85
N PHE A 947 2.29 19.50 15.84
CA PHE A 947 2.62 18.09 15.79
C PHE A 947 3.92 17.88 15.00
N GLN A 948 4.75 16.96 15.47
CA GLN A 948 5.96 16.53 14.78
C GLN A 948 5.78 15.13 14.21
N THR A 949 6.54 14.80 13.16
CA THR A 949 6.64 13.42 12.67
C THR A 949 7.41 12.55 13.66
N GLU A 950 7.23 11.23 13.64
CA GLU A 950 7.86 10.28 14.57
C GLU A 950 9.40 10.38 14.58
N ALA A 951 10.01 10.82 13.48
CA ALA A 951 11.46 11.03 13.36
C ALA A 951 12.01 12.19 14.21
N ASN A 952 11.15 13.10 14.70
CA ASN A 952 11.55 14.38 15.32
C ASN A 952 11.02 14.57 16.76
N GLU A 953 10.67 13.50 17.48
CA GLU A 953 10.16 13.61 18.87
C GLU A 953 11.09 14.38 19.81
N ASP A 954 12.40 14.14 19.74
CA ASP A 954 13.37 14.80 20.63
C ASP A 954 13.39 16.33 20.44
N GLN A 955 13.02 16.83 19.24
CA GLN A 955 12.90 18.25 18.96
C GLN A 955 11.80 18.92 19.80
N ILE A 956 10.69 18.22 20.06
CA ILE A 956 9.57 18.75 20.85
C ILE A 956 9.97 19.00 22.31
N TRP A 957 10.78 18.08 22.85
CA TRP A 957 11.29 18.13 24.20
C TRP A 957 12.41 19.17 24.32
N ASN A 958 13.21 19.33 23.28
CA ASN A 958 14.21 20.40 23.18
C ASN A 958 13.55 21.79 23.15
N GLU A 959 12.51 21.99 22.34
CA GLU A 959 11.75 23.24 22.30
C GLU A 959 11.10 23.55 23.65
N ARG A 960 10.48 22.54 24.27
CA ARG A 960 9.91 22.67 25.63
C ARG A 960 10.96 23.06 26.67
N LEU A 961 12.17 22.54 26.57
CA LEU A 961 13.29 22.92 27.45
C LEU A 961 13.70 24.38 27.21
N ALA A 962 13.82 24.81 25.96
CA ALA A 962 14.14 26.19 25.61
C ALA A 962 13.12 27.17 26.18
N ASP A 963 11.83 26.91 26.02
CA ASP A 963 10.76 27.72 26.62
C ASP A 963 10.87 27.78 28.15
N SER A 964 11.19 26.65 28.78
CA SER A 964 11.33 26.58 30.23
C SER A 964 12.51 27.40 30.74
N ILE A 965 13.62 27.42 30.01
CA ILE A 965 14.79 28.24 30.34
C ILE A 965 14.47 29.73 30.12
N TYR A 966 13.81 30.10 29.02
CA TYR A 966 13.37 31.49 28.81
C TYR A 966 12.45 31.99 29.92
N ASP A 967 11.42 31.21 30.27
CA ASP A 967 10.48 31.55 31.36
C ASP A 967 11.22 31.70 32.70
N ALA A 968 12.17 30.81 33.01
CA ALA A 968 13.01 30.90 34.20
C ALA A 968 13.86 32.17 34.22
N LEU A 969 14.41 32.59 33.08
CA LEU A 969 15.18 33.82 32.93
C LEU A 969 14.30 35.09 32.89
N GLY A 970 12.98 34.95 32.91
CA GLY A 970 12.04 36.08 32.82
C GLY A 970 11.90 36.65 31.41
N VAL A 971 12.32 35.92 30.40
CA VAL A 971 12.07 36.21 28.99
C VAL A 971 10.70 35.65 28.64
N ALA A 972 9.81 36.52 28.13
CA ALA A 972 8.43 36.12 27.90
C ALA A 972 8.34 35.08 26.77
N VAL A 973 7.68 33.97 27.06
CA VAL A 973 7.27 32.92 26.13
C VAL A 973 5.82 32.54 26.42
N PRO A 974 5.06 32.00 25.46
CA PRO A 974 3.78 31.36 25.77
C PRO A 974 3.96 30.26 26.81
N LYS A 975 2.93 30.01 27.64
CA LYS A 975 2.97 28.83 28.50
C LYS A 975 2.84 27.59 27.63
N THR A 976 3.86 26.73 27.66
CA THR A 976 3.95 25.54 26.82
C THR A 976 3.92 24.24 27.62
N LYS A 977 3.45 23.17 26.99
CA LYS A 977 3.52 21.79 27.50
C LYS A 977 3.58 20.81 26.32
N VAL A 978 4.04 19.60 26.58
CA VAL A 978 3.97 18.49 25.61
C VAL A 978 2.73 17.66 25.90
N VAL A 979 1.96 17.35 24.86
CA VAL A 979 0.71 16.56 24.93
C VAL A 979 0.79 15.39 23.95
N LYS A 980 0.04 14.33 24.20
CA LYS A 980 -0.19 13.24 23.26
C LYS A 980 -1.61 13.35 22.71
N VAL A 981 -1.75 13.45 21.40
CA VAL A 981 -3.04 13.45 20.71
C VAL A 981 -3.03 12.26 19.76
N ASP A 982 -3.90 11.30 20.02
CA ASP A 982 -3.90 10.01 19.31
C ASP A 982 -2.52 9.33 19.35
N LYS A 983 -1.88 9.10 18.19
CA LYS A 983 -0.55 8.46 18.11
C LYS A 983 0.61 9.44 18.28
N GLY A 984 0.41 10.74 18.07
CA GLY A 984 1.49 11.73 17.96
C GLY A 984 1.72 12.62 19.18
N TYR A 985 2.96 13.07 19.34
CA TYR A 985 3.34 14.12 20.28
C TYR A 985 3.09 15.52 19.71
N GLY A 986 2.58 16.42 20.55
CA GLY A 986 2.29 17.81 20.20
C GLY A 986 2.90 18.81 21.19
N HIS A 987 3.49 19.89 20.67
CA HIS A 987 3.96 21.04 21.43
C HIS A 987 2.79 22.01 21.56
N ALA A 988 2.17 22.05 22.75
CA ALA A 988 1.00 22.85 23.02
C ALA A 988 1.40 24.20 23.61
N SER A 989 1.25 25.26 22.83
CA SER A 989 1.51 26.65 23.24
C SER A 989 0.21 27.39 23.52
N ARG A 990 0.06 27.97 24.72
CA ARG A 990 -1.14 28.74 25.07
C ARG A 990 -1.29 29.93 24.13
N ILE A 991 -2.48 30.08 23.54
CA ILE A 991 -2.80 31.23 22.69
C ILE A 991 -2.86 32.49 23.57
N ILE A 992 -2.14 33.52 23.14
CA ILE A 992 -2.11 34.83 23.79
C ILE A 992 -3.00 35.76 22.99
N GLU A 993 -4.03 36.32 23.62
CA GLU A 993 -4.96 37.24 22.95
C GLU A 993 -4.36 38.66 22.89
N GLY A 994 -4.63 39.36 21.78
CA GLY A 994 -4.27 40.78 21.64
C GLY A 994 -2.77 41.05 21.41
N VAL A 995 -2.01 40.07 20.92
CA VAL A 995 -0.63 40.25 20.43
C VAL A 995 -0.60 40.37 18.90
N ALA A 996 0.42 41.04 18.37
CA ALA A 996 0.67 41.21 16.94
C ALA A 996 2.02 40.57 16.54
N ASP A 997 2.14 40.14 15.30
CA ASP A 997 3.36 39.52 14.78
C ASP A 997 4.52 40.53 14.71
N GLY A 998 5.74 40.04 15.00
CA GLY A 998 6.98 40.79 14.95
C GLY A 998 7.26 41.68 16.16
N THR A 999 8.40 42.38 16.13
CA THR A 999 8.85 43.26 17.24
C THR A 999 8.13 44.61 17.27
N GLY A 1000 7.41 44.98 16.20
CA GLY A 1000 6.68 46.24 16.09
C GLY A 1000 7.54 47.49 16.35
N GLY A 1001 8.83 47.45 16.04
CA GLY A 1001 9.78 48.54 16.31
C GLY A 1001 10.13 48.73 17.80
N SER A 1002 9.79 47.78 18.68
CA SER A 1002 10.12 47.83 20.11
C SER A 1002 11.51 47.27 20.39
N ASP A 1003 12.40 48.09 20.97
CA ASP A 1003 13.71 47.64 21.50
C ASP A 1003 13.59 46.64 22.66
N ASN A 1004 12.38 46.32 23.13
CA ASN A 1004 12.17 45.35 24.21
C ASN A 1004 12.58 43.92 23.84
N TRP A 1005 12.76 43.59 22.56
CA TRP A 1005 13.34 42.29 22.17
C TRP A 1005 14.79 42.14 22.67
N LYS A 1006 15.54 43.26 22.83
CA LYS A 1006 16.92 43.26 23.38
C LYS A 1006 16.95 42.72 24.82
N LYS A 1007 15.83 42.83 25.56
CA LYS A 1007 15.65 42.25 26.89
C LYS A 1007 15.50 40.73 26.77
N GLY A 1008 16.60 40.01 26.87
CA GLY A 1008 16.67 38.55 26.66
C GLY A 1008 17.72 38.12 25.65
N TYR A 1009 18.42 39.05 25.00
CA TYR A 1009 19.50 38.76 24.06
C TYR A 1009 20.54 37.77 24.61
N LEU A 1010 21.00 37.93 25.86
CA LEU A 1010 21.96 36.98 26.43
C LEU A 1010 21.36 35.59 26.67
N ALA A 1011 20.03 35.48 26.86
CA ALA A 1011 19.36 34.19 26.88
C ALA A 1011 19.31 33.57 25.48
N ASP A 1012 19.04 34.37 24.44
CA ASP A 1012 19.08 33.92 23.04
C ASP A 1012 20.48 33.40 22.66
N CYS A 1013 21.53 34.11 23.08
CA CYS A 1013 22.92 33.66 22.92
C CYS A 1013 23.23 32.42 23.76
N LEU A 1014 22.84 32.38 25.04
CA LEU A 1014 23.04 31.22 25.91
C LEU A 1014 22.46 29.95 25.28
N LEU A 1015 21.27 30.04 24.70
CA LEU A 1015 20.58 28.93 24.07
C LEU A 1015 21.02 28.66 22.63
N ALA A 1016 21.91 29.48 22.06
CA ALA A 1016 22.25 29.47 20.64
C ALA A 1016 20.99 29.45 19.75
N ASN A 1017 19.99 30.28 20.09
CA ASN A 1017 18.72 30.36 19.39
C ASN A 1017 18.85 31.28 18.17
N TRP A 1018 19.39 30.72 17.08
CA TRP A 1018 19.66 31.49 15.87
C TRP A 1018 18.38 31.93 15.15
N ASP A 1019 17.26 31.25 15.37
CA ASP A 1019 15.95 31.57 14.78
C ASP A 1019 15.40 32.88 15.35
N ILE A 1020 15.75 33.21 16.60
CA ILE A 1020 15.46 34.53 17.17
C ILE A 1020 16.51 35.52 16.69
N LEU A 1021 17.80 35.20 16.80
CA LEU A 1021 18.89 36.15 16.54
C LEU A 1021 19.01 36.58 15.06
N SER A 1022 18.58 35.76 14.11
CA SER A 1022 18.68 36.03 12.67
C SER A 1022 17.35 36.43 12.01
N THR A 1023 16.20 36.09 12.60
CA THR A 1023 14.87 36.34 12.04
C THR A 1023 13.89 36.89 13.09
N LEU A 1024 14.30 37.95 13.80
CA LEU A 1024 13.56 38.58 14.91
C LEU A 1024 12.08 38.87 14.59
N GLU A 1025 11.78 39.35 13.39
CA GLU A 1025 10.42 39.75 12.98
C GLU A 1025 9.48 38.57 12.77
N GLN A 1026 10.00 37.36 12.59
CA GLN A 1026 9.21 36.15 12.28
C GLN A 1026 8.91 35.30 13.52
N ASN A 1027 9.82 35.28 14.49
CA ASN A 1027 9.74 34.39 15.66
C ASN A 1027 9.49 35.14 16.97
N THR A 1028 8.90 36.34 16.88
CA THR A 1028 8.45 37.10 18.05
C THR A 1028 7.03 37.61 17.87
N MET A 1029 6.32 37.77 18.99
CA MET A 1029 5.02 38.43 19.06
C MET A 1029 5.07 39.58 20.06
N ASN A 1030 4.55 40.74 19.68
CA ASN A 1030 4.51 41.91 20.54
C ASN A 1030 3.10 42.12 21.11
N ASN A 1031 3.01 42.38 22.41
CA ASN A 1031 1.80 42.90 23.03
C ASN A 1031 1.78 44.44 22.92
N PRO A 1032 0.99 45.03 22.01
CA PRO A 1032 0.94 46.47 21.79
C PRO A 1032 0.49 47.27 23.04
N ASN A 1033 -0.18 46.63 24.01
CA ASN A 1033 -0.68 47.32 25.19
C ASN A 1033 0.37 47.56 26.28
N ASN A 1034 1.42 46.73 26.33
CA ASN A 1034 2.47 46.83 27.36
C ASN A 1034 3.91 46.73 26.80
N GLY A 1035 4.06 46.56 25.47
CA GLY A 1035 5.33 46.43 24.78
C GLY A 1035 6.09 45.13 25.08
N GLN A 1036 5.44 44.14 25.69
CA GLN A 1036 6.07 42.86 25.99
C GLN A 1036 6.27 42.04 24.71
N VAL A 1037 7.51 41.56 24.51
CA VAL A 1037 7.87 40.74 23.36
C VAL A 1037 7.95 39.27 23.78
N PHE A 1038 7.11 38.43 23.22
CA PHE A 1038 7.10 36.99 23.40
C PHE A 1038 8.00 36.32 22.37
N ARG A 1039 8.81 35.35 22.80
CA ARG A 1039 9.59 34.47 21.92
C ARG A 1039 8.68 33.30 21.58
N ILE A 1040 8.59 32.96 20.31
CA ILE A 1040 7.81 31.82 19.82
C ILE A 1040 8.70 31.00 18.88
N ASP A 1041 8.33 29.75 18.64
CA ASP A 1041 9.08 28.86 17.75
C ASP A 1041 10.55 28.68 18.15
N ASN A 1042 10.77 28.32 19.41
CA ASN A 1042 12.11 28.11 19.96
C ASN A 1042 12.73 26.75 19.55
N GLY A 1043 12.28 26.16 18.44
CA GLY A 1043 12.74 24.88 17.93
C GLY A 1043 14.21 24.89 17.46
N GLY A 1044 14.73 26.05 17.03
CA GLY A 1044 16.14 26.25 16.67
C GLY A 1044 17.08 26.56 17.84
N ALA A 1045 16.61 26.45 19.08
CA ALA A 1045 17.45 26.56 20.27
C ALA A 1045 18.17 25.24 20.61
N LEU A 1046 19.21 25.31 21.43
CA LEU A 1046 19.89 24.15 22.03
C LEU A 1046 20.39 23.16 20.96
N LEU A 1047 19.91 21.91 20.98
CA LEU A 1047 20.42 20.81 20.17
C LEU A 1047 20.01 20.88 18.69
N TYR A 1048 19.08 21.76 18.29
CA TYR A 1048 18.51 21.76 16.93
C TYR A 1048 18.62 23.12 16.24
N ARG A 1049 18.47 23.13 14.91
CA ARG A 1049 18.42 24.32 14.03
C ARG A 1049 16.98 24.53 13.54
N ALA A 1050 16.65 25.71 12.98
CA ALA A 1050 15.35 26.02 12.34
C ALA A 1050 14.76 24.89 11.49
N GLN A 1051 15.60 24.22 10.69
CA GLN A 1051 15.19 23.19 9.75
C GLN A 1051 15.18 21.77 10.35
N GLY A 1052 15.21 21.64 11.68
CA GLY A 1052 15.15 20.34 12.38
C GLY A 1052 16.46 19.56 12.42
N LEU A 1053 17.53 20.03 11.76
CA LEU A 1053 18.85 19.39 11.85
C LEU A 1053 19.49 19.62 13.21
N ARG A 1054 20.07 18.57 13.78
CA ARG A 1054 20.81 18.63 15.04
C ARG A 1054 22.08 19.50 14.89
N LYS A 1055 22.39 20.30 15.91
CA LYS A 1055 23.66 21.04 16.04
C LYS A 1055 24.74 20.06 16.49
N GLY A 1056 25.87 20.05 15.80
CA GLY A 1056 27.04 19.33 16.27
C GLY A 1056 27.72 20.06 17.42
N HIS A 1057 28.68 19.39 18.07
CA HIS A 1057 29.47 19.96 19.16
C HIS A 1057 30.21 21.24 18.73
N GLU A 1058 30.50 21.42 17.45
CA GLU A 1058 31.13 22.63 16.93
C GLU A 1058 30.20 23.87 16.95
N ARG A 1059 28.87 23.67 16.99
CA ARG A 1059 27.87 24.74 16.91
C ARG A 1059 27.20 25.08 18.24
N PHE A 1060 26.96 24.09 19.10
CA PHE A 1060 26.47 24.31 20.45
C PHE A 1060 27.46 23.71 21.45
N ASN A 1061 28.43 24.51 21.90
CA ASN A 1061 29.48 24.12 22.84
C ASN A 1061 29.60 25.09 24.01
N GLU A 1062 30.63 24.90 24.84
CA GLU A 1062 30.99 25.70 26.01
C GLU A 1062 31.24 27.18 25.73
N THR A 1063 31.57 27.57 24.51
CA THR A 1063 31.79 28.98 24.13
C THR A 1063 30.54 29.59 23.51
N VAL A 1064 30.25 30.83 23.89
CA VAL A 1064 29.11 31.58 23.32
C VAL A 1064 29.64 32.43 22.17
N GLY A 1065 29.70 31.87 20.96
CA GLY A 1065 30.21 32.57 19.77
C GLY A 1065 29.34 33.76 19.35
N GLU A 1066 28.06 33.77 19.72
CA GLU A 1066 27.09 34.79 19.36
C GLU A 1066 27.46 36.18 19.90
N ILE A 1067 28.15 36.23 21.05
CA ILE A 1067 28.58 37.47 21.71
C ILE A 1067 29.99 37.93 21.29
N GLU A 1068 30.61 37.25 20.33
CA GLU A 1068 31.92 37.65 19.79
C GLU A 1068 31.79 38.72 18.71
N LYS A 1069 32.77 39.63 18.66
CA LYS A 1069 32.75 40.78 17.73
C LYS A 1069 32.67 40.38 16.25
N SER A 1070 33.17 39.19 15.90
CA SER A 1070 33.11 38.67 14.53
C SER A 1070 31.70 38.19 14.13
N SER A 1071 30.82 37.93 15.09
CA SER A 1071 29.46 37.44 14.87
C SER A 1071 28.59 38.47 14.16
N SER A 1072 27.75 38.06 13.20
CA SER A 1072 26.73 38.92 12.57
C SER A 1072 25.69 39.42 13.56
N VAL A 1073 25.53 38.73 14.68
CA VAL A 1073 24.57 39.03 15.75
C VAL A 1073 25.25 39.51 17.03
N SER A 1074 26.46 40.08 16.92
CA SER A 1074 27.21 40.60 18.09
C SER A 1074 26.47 41.74 18.78
N PRO A 1075 26.71 42.00 20.09
CA PRO A 1075 25.99 43.04 20.82
C PRO A 1075 26.16 44.43 20.20
N GLU A 1076 27.34 44.73 19.64
CA GLU A 1076 27.61 46.01 18.98
C GLU A 1076 26.80 46.16 17.68
N ARG A 1077 26.65 45.09 16.90
CA ARG A 1077 25.86 45.09 15.66
C ARG A 1077 24.35 45.14 15.92
N MET A 1078 23.94 44.61 17.07
CA MET A 1078 22.54 44.63 17.52
C MET A 1078 22.19 45.87 18.36
N GLU A 1079 23.13 46.81 18.53
CA GLU A 1079 22.96 48.06 19.27
C GLU A 1079 22.48 47.86 20.72
N ILE A 1080 23.12 46.92 21.43
CA ILE A 1080 22.86 46.61 22.85
C ILE A 1080 24.01 47.17 23.70
N SER A 1081 23.68 47.95 24.73
CA SER A 1081 24.68 48.58 25.59
C SER A 1081 25.32 47.58 26.57
N GLU A 1082 26.57 47.84 26.96
CA GLU A 1082 27.28 47.00 27.92
C GLU A 1082 26.56 46.91 29.29
N GLU A 1083 25.91 47.99 29.73
CA GLU A 1083 25.13 47.99 30.97
C GLU A 1083 23.88 47.12 30.88
N GLU A 1084 23.20 47.06 29.72
CA GLU A 1084 22.09 46.12 29.50
C GLU A 1084 22.56 44.67 29.53
N LEU A 1085 23.74 44.37 28.97
CA LEU A 1085 24.35 43.04 29.01
C LEU A 1085 24.71 42.63 30.45
N LYS A 1086 25.28 43.55 31.25
CA LYS A 1086 25.57 43.31 32.68
C LYS A 1086 24.32 42.99 33.48
N VAL A 1087 23.22 43.69 33.23
CA VAL A 1087 21.93 43.40 33.90
C VAL A 1087 21.43 42.00 33.54
N GLN A 1088 21.45 41.64 32.27
CA GLN A 1088 21.05 40.30 31.81
C GLN A 1088 21.98 39.20 32.36
N ALA A 1089 23.28 39.44 32.42
CA ALA A 1089 24.25 38.49 32.98
C ALA A 1089 24.01 38.25 34.48
N ARG A 1090 23.66 39.28 35.26
CA ARG A 1090 23.26 39.11 36.68
C ARG A 1090 21.99 38.26 36.82
N GLN A 1091 21.00 38.49 35.96
CA GLN A 1091 19.77 37.67 35.95
C GLN A 1091 20.08 36.21 35.65
N ILE A 1092 20.94 35.94 34.67
CA ILE A 1092 21.41 34.59 34.35
C ILE A 1092 22.11 33.96 35.57
N LYS A 1093 23.02 34.68 36.24
CA LYS A 1093 23.71 34.19 37.44
C LYS A 1093 22.76 33.84 38.58
N GLU A 1094 21.76 34.69 38.83
CA GLU A 1094 20.82 34.53 39.94
C GLU A 1094 19.79 33.42 39.71
N ARG A 1095 19.34 33.25 38.46
CA ARG A 1095 18.19 32.38 38.15
C ARG A 1095 18.58 31.04 37.55
N LEU A 1096 19.78 30.90 37.00
CA LEU A 1096 20.23 29.70 36.31
C LEU A 1096 21.42 29.06 37.05
N THR A 1097 21.22 28.71 38.33
CA THR A 1097 22.20 27.94 39.12
C THR A 1097 22.39 26.53 38.56
N ASP A 1098 23.39 25.79 39.02
CA ASP A 1098 23.62 24.41 38.57
C ASP A 1098 22.39 23.54 38.85
N GLU A 1099 21.80 23.66 40.04
CA GLU A 1099 20.59 22.92 40.43
C GLU A 1099 19.37 23.34 39.60
N ALA A 1100 19.29 24.61 39.20
CA ALA A 1100 18.22 25.10 38.33
C ALA A 1100 18.34 24.54 36.91
N ILE A 1101 19.56 24.47 36.36
CA ILE A 1101 19.83 23.84 35.06
C ILE A 1101 19.44 22.37 35.11
N ASP A 1102 19.89 21.65 36.13
CA ASP A 1102 19.60 20.22 36.29
C ASP A 1102 18.10 19.98 36.39
N SER A 1103 17.40 20.75 37.24
CA SER A 1103 15.95 20.65 37.39
C SER A 1103 15.18 20.98 36.11
N LEU A 1104 15.67 21.88 35.26
CA LEU A 1104 15.04 22.20 33.98
C LEU A 1104 15.26 21.08 32.96
N VAL A 1105 16.49 20.56 32.86
CA VAL A 1105 16.85 19.48 31.93
C VAL A 1105 16.19 18.15 32.32
N ASP A 1106 16.02 17.88 33.61
CA ASP A 1106 15.36 16.67 34.12
C ASP A 1106 13.83 16.69 33.98
N LYS A 1107 13.24 17.80 33.48
CA LYS A 1107 11.80 17.93 33.22
C LYS A 1107 11.41 17.65 31.77
N VAL A 1108 12.31 17.08 30.96
CA VAL A 1108 12.03 16.71 29.57
C VAL A 1108 12.42 15.25 29.28
N ARG A 1109 11.78 14.66 28.25
CA ARG A 1109 12.01 13.25 27.83
C ARG A 1109 13.06 13.11 26.72
N LEU A 1110 14.17 13.85 26.83
CA LEU A 1110 15.35 13.61 25.99
C LEU A 1110 16.07 12.31 26.42
N ARG A 1111 17.10 11.85 25.71
CA ARG A 1111 17.92 10.71 26.17
C ARG A 1111 18.87 11.13 27.30
N ASN A 1112 19.38 10.18 28.10
CA ASN A 1112 20.33 10.48 29.19
C ASN A 1112 21.56 11.22 28.66
N GLN A 1113 22.15 10.72 27.58
CA GLN A 1113 23.31 11.34 26.93
C GLN A 1113 23.05 12.80 26.55
N ASP A 1114 21.85 13.11 26.08
CA ASP A 1114 21.47 14.45 25.64
C ASP A 1114 21.24 15.38 26.84
N ARG A 1115 20.61 14.87 27.90
CA ARG A 1115 20.47 15.60 29.17
C ARG A 1115 21.82 15.91 29.80
N ASP A 1116 22.72 14.94 29.90
CA ASP A 1116 24.07 15.14 30.45
C ASP A 1116 24.86 16.17 29.64
N TYR A 1117 24.75 16.09 28.31
CA TYR A 1117 25.38 17.06 27.42
C TYR A 1117 24.81 18.47 27.61
N LEU A 1118 23.49 18.59 27.72
CA LEU A 1118 22.80 19.87 27.93
C LEU A 1118 23.15 20.49 29.28
N GLN A 1119 23.11 19.73 30.37
CA GLN A 1119 23.50 20.20 31.71
C GLN A 1119 24.93 20.75 31.71
N ASN A 1120 25.88 19.98 31.19
CA ASN A 1120 27.28 20.39 31.14
C ASN A 1120 27.50 21.62 30.24
N THR A 1121 26.91 21.62 29.05
CA THR A 1121 27.11 22.70 28.07
C THR A 1121 26.45 24.00 28.54
N LEU A 1122 25.24 23.94 29.11
CA LEU A 1122 24.55 25.12 29.62
C LEU A 1122 25.30 25.77 30.80
N ARG A 1123 25.84 24.97 31.73
CA ARG A 1123 26.68 25.50 32.83
C ARG A 1123 27.90 26.24 32.28
N LYS A 1124 28.63 25.62 31.34
CA LYS A 1124 29.82 26.23 30.74
C LYS A 1124 29.50 27.49 29.93
N ARG A 1125 28.43 27.49 29.12
CA ARG A 1125 27.98 28.67 28.36
C ARG A 1125 27.55 29.80 29.30
N ARG A 1126 26.84 29.48 30.39
CA ARG A 1126 26.51 30.44 31.45
C ARG A 1126 27.79 31.06 31.99
N ASP A 1127 28.74 30.24 32.44
CA ASP A 1127 29.98 30.70 33.05
C ASP A 1127 30.82 31.54 32.08
N TYR A 1128 30.82 31.21 30.79
CA TYR A 1128 31.43 32.01 29.73
C TYR A 1128 30.83 33.43 29.65
N ILE A 1129 29.49 33.54 29.67
CA ILE A 1129 28.79 34.83 29.70
C ILE A 1129 29.14 35.62 30.97
N LEU A 1130 29.13 34.96 32.13
CA LEU A 1130 29.44 35.63 33.41
C LEU A 1130 30.87 36.15 33.44
N ALA A 1131 31.82 35.36 32.93
CA ALA A 1131 33.23 35.75 32.83
C ALA A 1131 33.46 36.94 31.89
N LYS A 1132 32.63 37.11 30.86
CA LYS A 1132 32.77 38.21 29.90
C LYS A 1132 32.20 39.54 30.41
N PHE A 1133 31.12 39.50 31.21
CA PHE A 1133 30.37 40.71 31.57
C PHE A 1133 30.39 41.06 33.06
N LEU A 1134 30.67 40.12 33.97
CA LEU A 1134 30.62 40.36 35.42
C LEU A 1134 31.96 40.18 36.15
N LEU A 1135 32.95 39.58 35.50
CA LEU A 1135 34.33 39.44 35.96
C LEU A 1135 35.21 40.30 35.07
#